data_AF-K2BW12-F1
#
_entry.id   AF-K2BW12-F1
#
_cell.length_a   1.000
_cell.length_b   1.000
_cell.length_c   1.000
_cell.angle_alpha   90.00
_cell.angle_beta   90.00
_cell.angle_gamma   90.00
#
_symmetry.space_group_name_H-M   'P 1'
#
loop_
_entity.id
_entity.type
_entity.pdbx_description
1 polymer ?
#
loop_
_entity_poly.entity_id
_entity_poly.type
_entity_poly.pdbx_seq_one_letter_code
_entity_poly.pdbx_strand_id
1 'polypeptide(L)'
;MRTDPGISVTRVYLSIFFIAFVMPVIVFSAGYRYLNRAELEMEETRLLSQFEPAAAVLDASLNNGSFWCRQLNEIFASGATVKEFETGVAALSGKYNQKLRYVVWQSSSSAIISNFPVDDKHAIWLEAGQIIRGLYNTPGGKIRLQDDFLFKKLIGPHLQGQRFYETFKLIGPRILESDFTMKHPLVWVNCRKEYSVLVLLPPAILGKSHGIRTFFEQFFPDGKSQDEYVLTSGKNRYTNSSLADSEIQYLQNRFLTTGKKILSYRQGLVFGEQLSEGCFFMVVRAVKSSQNTKAEGLFALSLFYFFLIIARTFSVTRLSGGLKVNTSIYTFIGLSNILPLCLLILFTSQYLAQKYLVLIDAKRAESVRFAQLLEQQFQNDIERFPGRVKTVIDSFRNELKQHSLTPEIAEKIYDRLVEGHIFFHFIASSSRQVLTDRGFYSGNHFIPLETTNNKLVLPRMDDLVMKIGSCFVAFCNRTPISQNALTETELVADTLFRKPVDEAMHIFVELNGKIGPLGFGIDSRHSFTDLLSVHSPDLGDYLGIYQYDAGKNAMDFMAGTKRERLANSFGLKVISFRGETVNYEGIASFSGLHEIPRVFARMTEYPPLSAEIIRLDGRDWVCSGYKSSVVNGHGLLALYPVDEIKHRLQGERNDLIILFSLNLLIVFAVSFFFSQMLLGPVKWLEEGTRAISSRDFTYRLPDLGNDEMGRMARIFNEAVADLEELSVARVVQQQLQPQGKIDTGGFDMFGRSITLADLGGDYLDYFESDAENFAAILGDVAGHGVGAAMIMAMAKSAILNSVDYFKTPALLVARLNQLIYSTKTRKQKKIMTFQYLMLNKQALSATYANAGGCTPFLVNGKTGKVSELVLPGAVLGAFKKGDFREMEISFVPGDALVLYSDGIVEARNLAGEEIGYERFKSMLLKNWSADSEQYYNSMVAEYQHWLGGGEPQDDMTMLIICLRGRNG
;
A
#
# COMPACT_ATOMS: atom_id res chain seq x y z
N MET A 1 4.70 6.69 57.79
CA MET A 1 5.35 7.08 56.53
C MET A 1 4.27 7.60 55.59
N ARG A 2 4.44 8.81 55.05
CA ARG A 2 3.53 9.38 54.04
C ARG A 2 3.65 8.56 52.76
N THR A 3 2.56 7.92 52.35
CA THR A 3 2.41 7.32 51.03
C THR A 3 2.27 8.44 50.02
N ASP A 4 3.16 8.47 49.02
CA ASP A 4 3.08 9.35 47.88
C ASP A 4 1.89 8.90 47.00
N PRO A 5 0.81 9.69 46.85
CA PRO A 5 -0.31 9.31 46.02
C PRO A 5 -0.13 9.93 44.63
N GLY A 6 0.09 9.08 43.62
CA GLY A 6 -0.23 9.46 42.24
C GLY A 6 0.93 9.49 41.24
N ILE A 7 1.53 8.34 40.96
CA ILE A 7 1.80 8.01 39.55
C ILE A 7 0.48 7.45 39.03
N SER A 8 -0.34 8.35 38.51
CA SER A 8 -1.73 8.04 38.20
C SER A 8 -1.78 6.91 37.18
N VAL A 9 -2.59 5.91 37.47
CA VAL A 9 -3.10 4.89 36.54
C VAL A 9 -3.47 5.52 35.17
N THR A 10 -3.89 6.80 35.18
CA THR A 10 -4.10 7.66 34.03
C THR A 10 -2.88 7.79 33.11
N ARG A 11 -1.63 7.93 33.58
CA ARG A 11 -0.43 8.01 32.71
C ARG A 11 -0.14 6.71 31.96
N VAL A 12 -0.37 5.56 32.58
CA VAL A 12 -0.19 4.25 31.93
C VAL A 12 -1.26 4.06 30.85
N TYR A 13 -2.52 4.34 31.17
CA TYR A 13 -3.59 4.33 30.17
C TYR A 13 -3.37 5.37 29.06
N LEU A 14 -2.84 6.55 29.37
CA LEU A 14 -2.50 7.57 28.37
C LEU A 14 -1.34 7.12 27.46
N SER A 15 -0.37 6.38 27.99
CA SER A 15 0.77 5.86 27.24
C SER A 15 0.36 4.70 26.34
N ILE A 16 -0.47 3.77 26.84
CA ILE A 16 -1.07 2.69 26.04
C ILE A 16 -1.99 3.29 24.97
N PHE A 17 -2.76 4.33 25.30
CA PHE A 17 -3.56 5.08 24.34
C PHE A 17 -2.68 5.74 23.27
N PHE A 18 -1.58 6.38 23.65
CA PHE A 18 -0.66 7.02 22.70
C PHE A 18 -0.02 6.00 21.75
N ILE A 19 0.45 4.86 22.25
CA ILE A 19 1.08 3.82 21.42
C ILE A 19 0.05 3.09 20.54
N ALA A 20 -1.11 2.75 21.08
CA ALA A 20 -2.15 2.01 20.35
C ALA A 20 -2.97 2.88 19.39
N PHE A 21 -2.97 4.21 19.56
CA PHE A 21 -3.80 5.12 18.75
C PHE A 21 -2.97 6.14 17.95
N VAL A 22 -2.04 6.86 18.59
CA VAL A 22 -1.30 7.94 17.91
C VAL A 22 -0.31 7.38 16.90
N MET A 23 0.36 6.26 17.22
CA MET A 23 1.34 5.66 16.30
C MET A 23 0.67 5.12 15.02
N PRO A 24 -0.43 4.34 15.08
CA PRO A 24 -1.18 3.96 13.87
C PRO A 24 -1.74 5.15 13.09
N VAL A 25 -2.20 6.21 13.76
CA VAL A 25 -2.68 7.42 13.08
C VAL A 25 -1.55 8.16 12.38
N ILE A 26 -0.35 8.26 12.97
CA ILE A 26 0.83 8.87 12.33
C ILE A 26 1.28 8.02 11.14
N VAL A 27 1.39 6.69 11.29
CA VAL A 27 1.79 5.77 10.21
C VAL A 27 0.77 5.81 9.08
N PHE A 28 -0.53 5.82 9.41
CA PHE A 28 -1.60 5.99 8.42
C PHE A 28 -1.50 7.34 7.71
N SER A 29 -1.30 8.44 8.45
CA SER A 29 -1.16 9.78 7.86
C SER A 29 0.09 9.90 6.96
N ALA A 30 1.22 9.34 7.38
CA ALA A 30 2.45 9.35 6.59
C ALA A 30 2.35 8.46 5.35
N GLY A 31 1.84 7.23 5.51
CA GLY A 31 1.56 6.31 4.40
C GLY A 31 0.57 6.90 3.41
N TYR A 32 -0.46 7.59 3.90
CA TYR A 32 -1.43 8.30 3.08
C TYR A 32 -0.81 9.48 2.32
N ARG A 33 0.02 10.32 2.95
CA ARG A 33 0.73 11.40 2.24
C ARG A 33 1.62 10.86 1.13
N TYR A 34 2.30 9.75 1.39
CA TYR A 34 3.10 9.06 0.37
C TYR A 34 2.23 8.53 -0.77
N LEU A 35 1.11 7.87 -0.45
CA LEU A 35 0.14 7.37 -1.44
C LEU A 35 -0.48 8.50 -2.28
N ASN A 36 -0.87 9.62 -1.67
CA ASN A 36 -1.38 10.78 -2.41
C ASN A 36 -0.33 11.39 -3.33
N ARG A 37 0.93 11.43 -2.89
CA ARG A 37 2.02 11.90 -3.75
C ARG A 37 2.25 10.95 -4.92
N ALA A 38 2.22 9.64 -4.66
CA ALA A 38 2.30 8.62 -5.70
C ALA A 38 1.10 8.70 -6.66
N GLU A 39 -0.11 8.98 -6.17
CA GLU A 39 -1.32 9.17 -6.97
C GLU A 39 -1.21 10.42 -7.86
N LEU A 40 -0.67 11.53 -7.34
CA LEU A 40 -0.38 12.73 -8.13
C LEU A 40 0.65 12.46 -9.24
N GLU A 41 1.77 11.81 -8.90
CA GLU A 41 2.81 11.44 -9.87
C GLU A 41 2.27 10.45 -10.93
N MET A 42 1.38 9.54 -10.53
CA MET A 42 0.66 8.65 -11.45
C MET A 42 -0.30 9.42 -12.36
N GLU A 43 -1.05 10.39 -11.84
CA GLU A 43 -2.01 11.17 -12.62
C GLU A 43 -1.30 12.12 -13.60
N GLU A 44 -0.15 12.69 -13.23
CA GLU A 44 0.73 13.42 -14.16
C GLU A 44 1.21 12.52 -15.31
N THR A 45 1.70 11.33 -14.97
CA THR A 45 2.15 10.34 -15.96
C THR A 45 1.00 9.92 -16.89
N ARG A 46 -0.20 9.77 -16.33
CA ARG A 46 -1.42 9.43 -17.07
C ARG A 46 -1.89 10.56 -17.99
N LEU A 47 -1.82 11.82 -17.55
CA LEU A 47 -2.14 12.97 -18.38
C LEU A 47 -1.20 13.05 -19.59
N LEU A 48 0.11 12.90 -19.38
CA LEU A 48 1.07 12.84 -20.47
C LEU A 48 0.75 11.70 -21.43
N SER A 49 0.56 10.48 -20.92
CA SER A 49 0.27 9.32 -21.77
C SER A 49 -1.04 9.48 -22.55
N GLN A 50 -2.06 10.10 -21.97
CA GLN A 50 -3.37 10.23 -22.63
C GLN A 50 -3.42 11.37 -23.65
N PHE A 51 -2.88 12.55 -23.33
CA PHE A 51 -3.13 13.77 -24.11
C PHE A 51 -2.04 14.14 -25.11
N GLU A 52 -0.81 13.69 -24.92
CA GLU A 52 0.26 13.88 -25.91
C GLU A 52 -0.05 13.19 -27.26
N PRO A 53 -0.53 11.92 -27.29
CA PRO A 53 -1.05 11.34 -28.52
C PRO A 53 -2.31 12.06 -29.03
N ALA A 54 -3.12 12.63 -28.12
CA ALA A 54 -4.35 13.35 -28.48
C ALA A 54 -4.06 14.62 -29.25
N ALA A 55 -3.07 15.38 -28.81
CA ALA A 55 -2.54 16.52 -29.52
C ALA A 55 -2.10 16.13 -30.94
N ALA A 56 -1.37 15.03 -31.07
CA ALA A 56 -0.91 14.54 -32.38
C ALA A 56 -2.07 14.12 -33.32
N VAL A 57 -3.06 13.38 -32.81
CA VAL A 57 -4.26 13.00 -33.59
C VAL A 57 -5.12 14.22 -33.92
N LEU A 58 -5.19 15.21 -33.04
CA LEU A 58 -5.90 16.46 -33.25
C LEU A 58 -5.27 17.28 -34.38
N ASP A 59 -3.95 17.37 -34.43
CA ASP A 59 -3.22 18.01 -35.53
C ASP A 59 -3.59 17.37 -36.89
N ALA A 60 -3.64 16.04 -36.95
CA ALA A 60 -4.14 15.31 -38.12
C ALA A 60 -5.59 15.66 -38.49
N SER A 61 -6.43 15.89 -37.47
CA SER A 61 -7.85 16.16 -37.62
C SER A 61 -8.13 17.60 -38.05
N LEU A 62 -7.12 18.48 -38.04
CA LEU A 62 -7.18 19.80 -38.68
C LEU A 62 -7.31 19.67 -40.22
N ASN A 63 -6.78 18.59 -40.82
CA ASN A 63 -6.93 18.34 -42.26
C ASN A 63 -8.22 17.58 -42.58
N ASN A 64 -9.23 18.30 -43.05
CA ASN A 64 -10.54 17.71 -43.30
C ASN A 64 -10.57 16.73 -44.49
N GLY A 65 -9.68 16.85 -45.48
CA GLY A 65 -9.60 15.91 -46.60
C GLY A 65 -9.20 14.52 -46.13
N SER A 66 -8.20 14.44 -45.26
CA SER A 66 -7.76 13.19 -44.62
C SER A 66 -8.86 12.56 -43.76
N PHE A 67 -9.65 13.38 -43.05
CA PHE A 67 -10.79 12.92 -42.26
C PHE A 67 -11.84 12.18 -43.12
N TRP A 68 -12.30 12.78 -44.21
CA TRP A 68 -13.31 12.16 -45.09
C TRP A 68 -12.81 10.88 -45.75
N CYS A 69 -11.54 10.85 -46.16
CA CYS A 69 -10.92 9.67 -46.73
C CYS A 69 -10.92 8.49 -45.75
N ARG A 70 -10.61 8.77 -44.48
CA ARG A 70 -10.60 7.77 -43.40
C ARG A 70 -11.99 7.19 -43.13
N GLN A 71 -13.01 8.03 -43.04
CA GLN A 71 -14.40 7.58 -42.81
C GLN A 71 -14.89 6.65 -43.94
N LEU A 72 -14.59 6.99 -45.19
CA LEU A 72 -14.95 6.14 -46.34
C LEU A 72 -14.17 4.82 -46.35
N ASN A 73 -12.87 4.85 -46.02
CA ASN A 73 -12.07 3.63 -45.88
C ASN A 73 -12.56 2.72 -44.76
N GLU A 74 -13.04 3.26 -43.64
CA GLU A 74 -13.60 2.49 -42.52
C GLU A 74 -14.93 1.83 -42.89
N ILE A 75 -15.84 2.57 -43.53
CA ILE A 75 -17.11 2.02 -44.06
C ILE A 75 -16.82 0.93 -45.07
N PHE A 76 -15.82 1.14 -45.94
CA PHE A 76 -15.37 0.11 -46.86
C PHE A 76 -14.82 -1.09 -46.07
N ALA A 77 -13.75 -0.96 -45.28
CA ALA A 77 -13.13 -2.09 -44.58
C ALA A 77 -14.08 -2.91 -43.69
N SER A 78 -15.08 -2.26 -43.07
CA SER A 78 -16.05 -2.91 -42.18
C SER A 78 -17.25 -3.56 -42.89
N GLY A 79 -17.69 -3.05 -44.04
CA GLY A 79 -18.83 -3.59 -44.78
C GLY A 79 -18.42 -4.70 -45.74
N ALA A 80 -18.81 -5.94 -45.49
CA ALA A 80 -18.51 -7.09 -46.34
C ALA A 80 -19.33 -7.10 -47.64
N THR A 81 -20.53 -6.51 -47.64
CA THR A 81 -21.46 -6.49 -48.78
C THR A 81 -21.68 -5.09 -49.35
N VAL A 82 -22.15 -4.99 -50.60
CA VAL A 82 -22.52 -3.70 -51.23
C VAL A 82 -23.57 -2.95 -50.39
N LYS A 83 -24.56 -3.67 -49.85
CA LYS A 83 -25.65 -3.08 -49.06
C LYS A 83 -25.17 -2.47 -47.74
N GLU A 84 -24.20 -3.10 -47.08
CA GLU A 84 -23.58 -2.55 -45.87
C GLU A 84 -22.81 -1.28 -46.18
N PHE A 85 -22.09 -1.24 -47.31
CA PHE A 85 -21.42 -0.02 -47.78
C PHE A 85 -22.41 1.11 -48.08
N GLU A 86 -23.48 0.85 -48.83
CA GLU A 86 -24.52 1.85 -49.14
C GLU A 86 -25.15 2.42 -47.86
N THR A 87 -25.44 1.55 -46.88
CA THR A 87 -25.98 1.95 -45.58
C THR A 87 -25.00 2.84 -44.82
N GLY A 88 -23.71 2.47 -44.81
CA GLY A 88 -22.65 3.26 -44.16
C GLY A 88 -22.44 4.64 -44.79
N VAL A 89 -22.40 4.72 -46.13
CA VAL A 89 -22.26 6.01 -46.84
C VAL A 89 -23.48 6.89 -46.67
N ALA A 90 -24.70 6.31 -46.67
CA ALA A 90 -25.93 7.06 -46.38
C ALA A 90 -25.93 7.61 -44.94
N ALA A 91 -25.50 6.81 -43.96
CA ALA A 91 -25.35 7.25 -42.58
C ALA A 91 -24.33 8.39 -42.44
N LEU A 92 -23.17 8.29 -43.12
CA LEU A 92 -22.14 9.32 -43.12
C LEU A 92 -22.62 10.64 -43.77
N SER A 93 -23.30 10.52 -44.92
CA SER A 93 -23.92 11.63 -45.65
C SER A 93 -24.94 12.37 -44.77
N GLY A 94 -25.80 11.63 -44.06
CA GLY A 94 -26.78 12.15 -43.12
C GLY A 94 -26.14 12.84 -41.90
N LYS A 95 -25.14 12.19 -41.26
CA LYS A 95 -24.48 12.70 -40.05
C LYS A 95 -23.88 14.10 -40.23
N TYR A 96 -23.24 14.35 -41.37
CA TYR A 96 -22.56 15.63 -41.64
C TYR A 96 -23.32 16.54 -42.61
N ASN A 97 -24.54 16.18 -43.00
CA ASN A 97 -25.37 16.90 -43.96
C ASN A 97 -24.60 17.27 -45.26
N GLN A 98 -23.88 16.29 -45.82
CA GLN A 98 -23.14 16.44 -47.08
C GLN A 98 -23.70 15.47 -48.13
N LYS A 99 -23.98 15.96 -49.34
CA LYS A 99 -24.49 15.13 -50.44
C LYS A 99 -23.34 14.35 -51.08
N LEU A 100 -23.21 13.06 -50.72
CA LEU A 100 -22.24 12.14 -51.31
C LEU A 100 -22.87 11.40 -52.48
N ARG A 101 -22.21 11.40 -53.63
CA ARG A 101 -22.65 10.62 -54.82
C ARG A 101 -21.74 9.41 -54.97
N TYR A 102 -22.26 8.25 -55.32
CA TYR A 102 -21.45 7.05 -55.49
C TYR A 102 -21.91 6.16 -56.65
N VAL A 103 -20.97 5.35 -57.14
CA VAL A 103 -21.16 4.31 -58.15
C VAL A 103 -20.44 3.05 -57.67
N VAL A 104 -21.12 1.90 -57.73
CA VAL A 104 -20.61 0.59 -57.34
C VAL A 104 -20.68 -0.38 -58.51
N TRP A 105 -19.60 -1.13 -58.73
CA TRP A 105 -19.48 -2.19 -59.75
C TRP A 105 -19.26 -3.55 -59.08
N GLN A 106 -20.14 -4.52 -59.35
CA GLN A 106 -19.99 -5.89 -58.82
C GLN A 106 -19.01 -6.72 -59.66
N SER A 107 -18.30 -7.67 -59.04
CA SER A 107 -17.31 -8.53 -59.71
C SER A 107 -17.90 -9.54 -60.71
N SER A 108 -19.16 -9.93 -60.52
CA SER A 108 -19.81 -11.02 -61.26
C SER A 108 -20.84 -10.56 -62.29
N SER A 109 -21.13 -9.26 -62.39
CA SER A 109 -22.18 -8.72 -63.27
C SER A 109 -21.79 -7.37 -63.87
N SER A 110 -22.31 -7.05 -65.05
CA SER A 110 -22.28 -5.71 -65.66
C SER A 110 -23.19 -4.69 -64.94
N ALA A 111 -23.67 -5.01 -63.73
CA ALA A 111 -24.60 -4.18 -62.99
C ALA A 111 -23.88 -3.02 -62.29
N ILE A 112 -24.37 -1.81 -62.55
CA ILE A 112 -23.95 -0.57 -61.89
C ILE A 112 -25.02 -0.20 -60.87
N ILE A 113 -24.63 0.02 -59.62
CA ILE A 113 -25.50 0.55 -58.56
C ILE A 113 -25.05 1.99 -58.26
N SER A 114 -25.95 2.96 -58.35
CA SER A 114 -25.64 4.37 -58.11
C SER A 114 -26.80 5.13 -57.48
N ASN A 115 -26.47 6.15 -56.68
CA ASN A 115 -27.47 7.03 -56.06
C ASN A 115 -27.73 8.33 -56.83
N PHE A 116 -27.24 8.43 -58.07
CA PHE A 116 -27.48 9.53 -59.00
C PHE A 116 -27.65 8.99 -60.43
N PRO A 117 -28.25 9.78 -61.35
CA PRO A 117 -28.49 9.33 -62.72
C PRO A 117 -27.18 9.08 -63.48
N VAL A 118 -27.01 7.86 -64.00
CA VAL A 118 -25.87 7.45 -64.85
C VAL A 118 -26.30 6.94 -66.23
N ASP A 119 -27.60 6.91 -66.51
CA ASP A 119 -28.21 6.24 -67.68
C ASP A 119 -27.72 6.81 -69.02
N ASP A 120 -27.62 8.15 -69.14
CA ASP A 120 -27.15 8.83 -70.38
C ASP A 120 -25.68 8.54 -70.75
N LYS A 121 -24.91 7.96 -69.83
CA LYS A 121 -23.48 7.62 -70.01
C LYS A 121 -23.15 6.22 -69.49
N HIS A 122 -24.14 5.32 -69.44
CA HIS A 122 -24.02 4.02 -68.78
C HIS A 122 -22.82 3.20 -69.29
N ALA A 123 -22.61 3.14 -70.61
CA ALA A 123 -21.49 2.42 -71.23
C ALA A 123 -20.12 2.96 -70.77
N ILE A 124 -20.00 4.29 -70.63
CA ILE A 124 -18.75 4.96 -70.23
C ILE A 124 -18.45 4.69 -68.74
N TRP A 125 -19.48 4.65 -67.89
CA TRP A 125 -19.33 4.29 -66.48
C TRP A 125 -18.98 2.80 -66.28
N LEU A 126 -19.45 1.92 -67.16
CA LEU A 126 -19.11 0.49 -67.13
C LEU A 126 -17.64 0.26 -67.49
N GLU A 127 -17.18 0.94 -68.55
CA GLU A 127 -15.77 0.96 -68.97
C GLU A 127 -14.86 1.53 -67.86
N ALA A 128 -15.27 2.64 -67.22
CA ALA A 128 -14.56 3.21 -66.07
C ALA A 128 -14.35 2.20 -64.92
N GLY A 129 -15.37 1.42 -64.57
CA GLY A 129 -15.29 0.41 -63.52
C GLY A 129 -14.33 -0.73 -63.84
N GLN A 130 -14.27 -1.18 -65.10
CA GLN A 130 -13.32 -2.20 -65.56
C GLN A 130 -11.88 -1.69 -65.47
N ILE A 131 -11.63 -0.45 -65.89
CA ILE A 131 -10.30 0.18 -65.82
C ILE A 131 -9.87 0.32 -64.35
N ILE A 132 -10.75 0.81 -63.47
CA ILE A 132 -10.51 0.95 -62.03
C ILE A 132 -10.12 -0.40 -61.39
N ARG A 133 -10.84 -1.48 -61.70
CA ARG A 133 -10.53 -2.81 -61.16
C ARG A 133 -9.23 -3.40 -61.74
N GLY A 134 -8.95 -3.15 -63.02
CA GLY A 134 -7.67 -3.49 -63.62
C GLY A 134 -6.50 -2.82 -62.91
N LEU A 135 -6.65 -1.55 -62.53
CA LEU A 135 -5.64 -0.79 -61.78
C LEU A 135 -5.42 -1.32 -60.38
N TYR A 136 -6.47 -1.76 -59.70
CA TYR A 136 -6.36 -2.38 -58.39
C TYR A 136 -5.62 -3.73 -58.44
N ASN A 137 -5.94 -4.58 -59.42
CA ASN A 137 -5.31 -5.90 -59.58
C ASN A 137 -3.85 -5.81 -60.07
N THR A 138 -3.48 -4.72 -60.73
CA THR A 138 -2.11 -4.45 -61.22
C THR A 138 -1.59 -3.13 -60.65
N PRO A 139 -1.25 -3.08 -59.35
CA PRO A 139 -0.67 -1.90 -58.72
C PRO A 139 0.54 -1.37 -59.49
N GLY A 140 0.51 -0.10 -59.90
CA GLY A 140 1.60 0.51 -60.69
C GLY A 140 1.57 0.22 -62.20
N GLY A 141 0.54 -0.47 -62.70
CA GLY A 141 0.29 -0.63 -64.13
C GLY A 141 0.10 0.72 -64.84
N LYS A 142 0.60 0.84 -66.07
CA LYS A 142 0.43 2.05 -66.89
C LYS A 142 -1.00 2.11 -67.44
N ILE A 143 -1.69 3.22 -67.21
CA ILE A 143 -2.99 3.52 -67.83
C ILE A 143 -2.78 3.94 -69.28
N ARG A 144 -3.66 3.50 -70.20
CA ARG A 144 -3.60 3.95 -71.59
C ARG A 144 -4.08 5.39 -71.68
N LEU A 145 -3.51 6.16 -72.61
CA LEU A 145 -3.90 7.57 -72.80
C LEU A 145 -5.41 7.75 -73.03
N GLN A 146 -6.05 6.81 -73.74
CA GLN A 146 -7.48 6.81 -74.03
C GLN A 146 -8.34 6.64 -72.77
N ASP A 147 -7.92 5.76 -71.86
CA ASP A 147 -8.57 5.54 -70.56
C ASP A 147 -8.50 6.81 -69.69
N ASP A 148 -7.37 7.54 -69.73
CA ASP A 148 -7.19 8.79 -68.98
C ASP A 148 -8.10 9.93 -69.49
N PHE A 149 -8.28 10.02 -70.82
CA PHE A 149 -9.23 10.96 -71.43
C PHE A 149 -10.68 10.65 -71.02
N LEU A 150 -11.03 9.37 -70.88
CA LEU A 150 -12.35 8.95 -70.44
C LEU A 150 -12.65 9.48 -69.02
N PHE A 151 -11.71 9.34 -68.07
CA PHE A 151 -11.88 9.88 -66.72
C PHE A 151 -11.95 11.41 -66.69
N LYS A 152 -11.15 12.09 -67.51
CA LYS A 152 -11.20 13.55 -67.64
C LYS A 152 -12.56 14.07 -68.09
N LYS A 153 -13.20 13.35 -69.01
CA LYS A 153 -14.54 13.67 -69.52
C LYS A 153 -15.65 13.38 -68.49
N LEU A 154 -15.47 12.38 -67.63
CA LEU A 154 -16.45 11.98 -66.63
C LEU A 154 -16.41 12.85 -65.36
N ILE A 155 -15.21 13.16 -64.85
CA ILE A 155 -15.05 13.61 -63.47
C ILE A 155 -14.37 14.99 -63.38
N GLY A 156 -13.48 15.34 -64.30
CA GLY A 156 -12.86 16.67 -64.37
C GLY A 156 -11.57 16.71 -65.20
N PRO A 157 -11.24 17.84 -65.86
CA PRO A 157 -10.23 17.92 -66.91
C PRO A 157 -8.78 17.68 -66.45
N HIS A 158 -8.50 17.81 -65.14
CA HIS A 158 -7.16 17.68 -64.58
C HIS A 158 -6.95 16.38 -63.80
N LEU A 159 -7.97 15.52 -63.69
CA LEU A 159 -7.86 14.22 -63.05
C LEU A 159 -7.01 13.29 -63.92
N GLN A 160 -6.03 12.63 -63.30
CA GLN A 160 -5.26 11.56 -63.93
C GLN A 160 -5.69 10.24 -63.32
N GLY A 161 -6.17 9.30 -64.13
CA GLY A 161 -6.66 8.00 -63.66
C GLY A 161 -5.59 7.20 -62.91
N GLN A 162 -4.30 7.44 -63.21
CA GLN A 162 -3.20 6.72 -62.59
C GLN A 162 -3.10 7.04 -61.09
N ARG A 163 -3.61 8.22 -60.70
CA ARG A 163 -3.66 8.68 -59.32
C ARG A 163 -4.78 8.04 -58.51
N PHE A 164 -5.70 7.27 -59.11
CA PHE A 164 -6.65 6.46 -58.34
C PHE A 164 -5.95 5.49 -57.39
N TYR A 165 -4.73 5.08 -57.70
CA TYR A 165 -3.94 4.31 -56.76
C TYR A 165 -3.69 5.04 -55.42
N GLU A 166 -3.63 6.37 -55.40
CA GLU A 166 -3.46 7.16 -54.17
C GLU A 166 -4.68 7.08 -53.23
N THR A 167 -5.87 6.73 -53.74
CA THR A 167 -7.07 6.48 -52.91
C THR A 167 -7.13 5.04 -52.40
N PHE A 168 -6.55 4.09 -53.14
CA PHE A 168 -6.44 2.67 -52.74
C PHE A 168 -5.43 2.42 -51.63
N LYS A 169 -4.42 3.29 -51.49
CA LYS A 169 -3.39 3.12 -50.47
C LYS A 169 -4.03 3.08 -49.08
N LEU A 170 -3.76 2.02 -48.32
CA LEU A 170 -4.17 1.97 -46.90
C LEU A 170 -3.44 3.03 -46.05
N ILE A 171 -2.31 3.54 -46.52
CA ILE A 171 -1.42 4.48 -45.83
C ILE A 171 -1.26 5.77 -46.64
N GLY A 172 -1.46 6.92 -45.98
CA GLY A 172 -1.57 8.21 -46.65
C GLY A 172 -2.67 8.27 -47.72
N PRO A 173 -3.88 7.69 -47.52
CA PRO A 173 -4.94 7.77 -48.52
C PRO A 173 -5.36 9.23 -48.71
N ARG A 174 -5.42 9.67 -49.95
CA ARG A 174 -5.82 11.04 -50.29
C ARG A 174 -7.11 11.02 -51.09
N ILE A 175 -7.97 11.99 -50.81
CA ILE A 175 -9.04 12.33 -51.73
C ILE A 175 -8.42 13.10 -52.90
N LEU A 176 -8.82 12.76 -54.12
CA LEU A 176 -8.27 13.38 -55.33
C LEU A 176 -9.07 14.62 -55.71
N GLU A 177 -8.36 15.68 -56.06
CA GLU A 177 -8.91 16.88 -56.68
C GLU A 177 -9.04 16.65 -58.19
N SER A 178 -10.22 16.92 -58.73
CA SER A 178 -10.53 16.73 -60.16
C SER A 178 -10.18 17.96 -61.01
N ASP A 179 -10.12 19.14 -60.38
CA ASP A 179 -9.64 20.39 -60.95
C ASP A 179 -9.03 21.30 -59.88
N PHE A 180 -8.28 22.32 -60.31
CA PHE A 180 -7.73 23.34 -59.41
C PHE A 180 -8.76 24.44 -59.05
N THR A 181 -9.77 24.63 -59.89
CA THR A 181 -10.77 25.69 -59.70
C THR A 181 -11.81 25.37 -58.62
N MET A 182 -11.74 24.18 -58.02
CA MET A 182 -12.70 23.61 -57.07
C MET A 182 -14.15 23.62 -57.59
N LYS A 183 -14.33 23.45 -58.92
CA LYS A 183 -15.65 23.45 -59.59
C LYS A 183 -16.18 22.04 -59.81
N HIS A 184 -15.30 21.07 -59.97
CA HIS A 184 -15.62 19.65 -60.10
C HIS A 184 -15.51 18.90 -58.75
N PRO A 185 -16.23 17.76 -58.57
CA PRO A 185 -16.25 17.05 -57.30
C PRO A 185 -14.90 16.40 -56.97
N LEU A 186 -14.62 16.28 -55.68
CA LEU A 186 -13.51 15.50 -55.17
C LEU A 186 -13.80 14.00 -55.33
N VAL A 187 -12.76 13.18 -55.50
CA VAL A 187 -12.90 11.77 -55.89
C VAL A 187 -12.25 10.86 -54.86
N TRP A 188 -12.97 9.83 -54.46
CA TRP A 188 -12.46 8.70 -53.68
C TRP A 188 -12.83 7.40 -54.38
N VAL A 189 -11.90 6.46 -54.50
CA VAL A 189 -12.13 5.17 -55.17
C VAL A 189 -11.55 4.05 -54.31
N ASN A 190 -12.27 2.92 -54.19
CA ASN A 190 -11.74 1.72 -53.54
C ASN A 190 -12.26 0.43 -54.17
N CYS A 191 -11.49 -0.64 -54.06
CA CYS A 191 -11.73 -1.93 -54.70
C CYS A 191 -11.43 -3.07 -53.71
N ARG A 192 -12.20 -4.15 -53.81
CA ARG A 192 -11.92 -5.44 -53.12
C ARG A 192 -12.19 -6.60 -54.06
N LYS A 193 -12.23 -7.84 -53.57
CA LYS A 193 -12.54 -9.00 -54.40
C LYS A 193 -13.98 -8.98 -54.95
N GLU A 194 -14.95 -8.59 -54.13
CA GLU A 194 -16.39 -8.68 -54.42
C GLU A 194 -16.92 -7.52 -55.28
N TYR A 195 -16.49 -6.29 -55.02
CA TYR A 195 -16.98 -5.09 -55.72
C TYR A 195 -15.96 -3.93 -55.74
N SER A 196 -16.19 -2.95 -56.62
CA SER A 196 -15.42 -1.70 -56.75
C SER A 196 -16.34 -0.51 -56.56
N VAL A 197 -15.84 0.59 -56.00
CA VAL A 197 -16.63 1.78 -55.69
C VAL A 197 -15.89 3.05 -56.06
N LEU A 198 -16.64 4.04 -56.55
CA LEU A 198 -16.23 5.43 -56.67
C LEU A 198 -17.22 6.34 -55.94
N VAL A 199 -16.72 7.25 -55.11
CA VAL A 199 -17.48 8.27 -54.38
C VAL A 199 -17.03 9.66 -54.81
N LEU A 200 -17.99 10.52 -55.11
CA LEU A 200 -17.83 11.92 -55.48
C LEU A 200 -18.28 12.82 -54.32
N LEU A 201 -17.37 13.66 -53.81
CA LEU A 201 -17.62 14.56 -52.69
C LEU A 201 -17.63 16.04 -53.14
N PRO A 202 -18.41 16.93 -52.49
CA PRO A 202 -18.43 18.34 -52.85
C PRO A 202 -17.18 19.08 -52.35
N PRO A 203 -16.55 19.99 -53.14
CA PRO A 203 -15.31 20.68 -52.75
C PRO A 203 -15.40 21.49 -51.45
N ALA A 204 -16.60 22.03 -51.16
CA ALA A 204 -16.87 22.81 -49.95
C ALA A 204 -16.62 22.05 -48.63
N ILE A 205 -16.47 20.71 -48.66
CA ILE A 205 -16.09 19.98 -47.46
C ILE A 205 -14.72 20.37 -46.94
N LEU A 206 -13.74 20.72 -47.79
CA LEU A 206 -12.36 20.96 -47.34
C LEU A 206 -12.25 22.13 -46.36
N GLY A 207 -13.09 23.16 -46.51
CA GLY A 207 -13.14 24.33 -45.61
C GLY A 207 -13.97 24.16 -44.33
N LYS A 208 -14.55 22.98 -44.08
CA LYS A 208 -15.40 22.73 -42.89
C LYS A 208 -14.65 21.99 -41.80
N SER A 209 -14.92 22.27 -40.52
CA SER A 209 -14.24 21.65 -39.38
C SER A 209 -14.84 20.29 -38.94
N HIS A 210 -15.18 19.40 -39.87
CA HIS A 210 -15.79 18.11 -39.52
C HIS A 210 -14.84 17.19 -38.75
N GLY A 211 -13.56 17.14 -39.15
CA GLY A 211 -12.52 16.36 -38.46
C GLY A 211 -12.34 16.78 -37.00
N ILE A 212 -12.11 18.07 -36.76
CA ILE A 212 -11.98 18.66 -35.41
C ILE A 212 -13.23 18.38 -34.56
N ARG A 213 -14.42 18.61 -35.11
CA ARG A 213 -15.68 18.37 -34.39
C ARG A 213 -15.84 16.89 -34.03
N THR A 214 -15.53 16.00 -34.96
CA THR A 214 -15.63 14.55 -34.74
C THR A 214 -14.60 14.07 -33.71
N PHE A 215 -13.39 14.63 -33.74
CA PHE A 215 -12.38 14.35 -32.72
C PHE A 215 -12.89 14.69 -31.33
N PHE A 216 -13.44 15.89 -31.12
CA PHE A 216 -13.98 16.28 -29.81
C PHE A 216 -15.21 15.45 -29.41
N GLU A 217 -16.09 15.09 -30.35
CA GLU A 217 -17.22 14.18 -30.10
C GLU A 217 -16.76 12.76 -29.68
N GLN A 218 -15.64 12.27 -30.23
CA GLN A 218 -15.08 10.96 -29.93
C GLN A 218 -14.23 10.93 -28.66
N PHE A 219 -13.46 11.99 -28.42
CA PHE A 219 -12.50 12.06 -27.33
C PHE A 219 -13.13 12.58 -26.02
N PHE A 220 -14.18 13.41 -26.13
CA PHE A 220 -15.00 13.86 -25.00
C PHE A 220 -16.50 13.54 -25.18
N PRO A 221 -16.89 12.26 -25.29
CA PRO A 221 -18.27 11.88 -25.50
C PRO A 221 -19.14 12.21 -24.27
N ASP A 222 -20.27 12.89 -24.51
CA ASP A 222 -21.37 13.13 -23.57
C ASP A 222 -21.03 13.63 -22.16
N GLY A 223 -20.53 14.86 -21.98
CA GLY A 223 -20.63 15.63 -20.72
C GLY A 223 -20.17 14.97 -19.40
N LYS A 224 -19.56 13.78 -19.47
CA LYS A 224 -19.12 12.92 -18.36
C LYS A 224 -17.61 12.97 -18.17
N SER A 225 -16.88 13.53 -19.13
CA SER A 225 -15.47 13.87 -18.95
C SER A 225 -15.35 14.94 -17.87
N GLN A 226 -14.49 14.70 -16.87
CA GLN A 226 -14.12 15.73 -15.90
C GLN A 226 -13.11 16.74 -16.47
N ASP A 227 -12.65 16.51 -17.71
CA ASP A 227 -11.62 17.29 -18.35
C ASP A 227 -12.22 18.42 -19.18
N GLU A 228 -11.72 19.63 -18.94
CA GLU A 228 -11.98 20.78 -19.77
C GLU A 228 -10.88 20.90 -20.83
N TYR A 229 -11.21 21.32 -22.05
CA TYR A 229 -10.26 21.48 -23.13
C TYR A 229 -10.41 22.85 -23.80
N VAL A 230 -9.29 23.33 -24.36
CA VAL A 230 -9.21 24.54 -25.16
C VAL A 230 -8.35 24.25 -26.39
N LEU A 231 -8.88 24.52 -27.56
CA LEU A 231 -8.13 24.57 -28.81
C LEU A 231 -8.27 25.96 -29.41
N THR A 232 -7.11 26.58 -29.67
CA THR A 232 -7.00 27.83 -30.42
C THR A 232 -6.41 27.51 -31.78
N SER A 233 -7.09 27.92 -32.86
CA SER A 233 -6.61 27.74 -34.23
C SER A 233 -6.90 29.01 -35.04
N GLY A 234 -5.86 29.81 -35.28
CA GLY A 234 -5.99 31.11 -35.92
C GLY A 234 -6.98 32.01 -35.15
N LYS A 235 -8.09 32.41 -35.81
CA LYS A 235 -9.17 33.20 -35.17
C LYS A 235 -10.27 32.35 -34.53
N ASN A 236 -10.27 31.04 -34.76
CA ASN A 236 -11.31 30.15 -34.27
C ASN A 236 -10.92 29.54 -32.91
N ARG A 237 -11.90 29.45 -32.00
CA ARG A 237 -11.74 28.85 -30.67
C ARG A 237 -12.73 27.70 -30.50
N TYR A 238 -12.24 26.54 -30.10
CA TYR A 238 -13.05 25.37 -29.75
C TYR A 238 -12.77 25.02 -28.29
N THR A 239 -13.75 25.17 -27.41
CA THR A 239 -13.55 24.97 -25.96
C THR A 239 -14.85 24.55 -25.28
N ASN A 240 -14.73 23.70 -24.25
CA ASN A 240 -15.77 23.48 -23.24
C ASN A 240 -15.34 23.99 -21.85
N SER A 241 -14.20 24.69 -21.78
CA SER A 241 -13.59 25.13 -20.53
C SER A 241 -14.22 26.38 -19.95
N SER A 242 -14.18 26.47 -18.62
CA SER A 242 -14.59 27.62 -17.83
C SER A 242 -13.50 28.70 -17.70
N LEU A 243 -12.30 28.47 -18.25
CA LEU A 243 -11.18 29.40 -18.20
C LEU A 243 -11.46 30.71 -18.97
N ALA A 244 -11.06 31.84 -18.38
CA ALA A 244 -11.09 33.13 -19.05
C ALA A 244 -9.97 33.28 -20.10
N ASP A 245 -10.13 34.17 -21.07
CA ASP A 245 -9.14 34.38 -22.14
C ASP A 245 -7.76 34.82 -21.61
N SER A 246 -7.74 35.60 -20.53
CA SER A 246 -6.50 35.99 -19.85
C SER A 246 -5.77 34.81 -19.20
N GLU A 247 -6.51 33.83 -18.67
CA GLU A 247 -5.94 32.62 -18.08
C GLU A 247 -5.39 31.68 -19.16
N ILE A 248 -6.12 31.56 -20.28
CA ILE A 248 -5.69 30.78 -21.46
C ILE A 248 -4.39 31.36 -22.02
N GLN A 249 -4.32 32.68 -22.24
CA GLN A 249 -3.09 33.34 -22.72
C GLN A 249 -1.94 33.20 -21.72
N TYR A 250 -2.22 33.33 -20.42
CA TYR A 250 -1.21 33.13 -19.39
C TYR A 250 -0.63 31.71 -19.41
N LEU A 251 -1.49 30.69 -19.46
CA LEU A 251 -1.08 29.29 -19.52
C LEU A 251 -0.32 28.99 -20.82
N GLN A 252 -0.83 29.44 -21.97
CA GLN A 252 -0.17 29.29 -23.27
C GLN A 252 1.25 29.89 -23.27
N ASN A 253 1.41 31.14 -22.82
CA ASN A 253 2.72 31.77 -22.72
C ASN A 253 3.63 31.01 -21.74
N ARG A 254 3.09 30.50 -20.64
CA ARG A 254 3.86 29.73 -19.65
C ARG A 254 4.34 28.39 -20.22
N PHE A 255 3.53 27.70 -21.02
CA PHE A 255 3.94 26.49 -21.74
C PHE A 255 5.05 26.79 -22.74
N LEU A 256 4.88 27.82 -23.58
CA LEU A 256 5.88 28.22 -24.60
C LEU A 256 7.21 28.68 -23.98
N THR A 257 7.18 29.36 -22.83
CA THR A 257 8.40 29.86 -22.16
C THR A 257 9.12 28.80 -21.33
N THR A 258 8.39 27.92 -20.66
CA THR A 258 9.00 26.91 -19.78
C THR A 258 9.38 25.62 -20.50
N GLY A 259 8.77 25.33 -21.66
CA GLY A 259 8.94 24.07 -22.39
C GLY A 259 8.38 22.84 -21.67
N LYS A 260 7.75 23.00 -20.49
CA LYS A 260 7.07 21.91 -19.79
C LYS A 260 5.78 21.56 -20.53
N LYS A 261 5.37 20.29 -20.55
CA LYS A 261 4.08 19.86 -21.10
C LYS A 261 2.94 19.81 -20.09
N ILE A 262 3.26 19.73 -18.79
CA ILE A 262 2.30 19.76 -17.69
C ILE A 262 2.64 20.88 -16.70
N LEU A 263 1.61 21.61 -16.28
CA LEU A 263 1.68 22.62 -15.24
C LEU A 263 0.54 22.42 -14.23
N SER A 264 0.82 22.56 -12.94
CA SER A 264 -0.23 22.63 -11.92
C SER A 264 -0.90 24.00 -11.97
N TYR A 265 -2.23 24.04 -12.06
CA TYR A 265 -3.01 25.27 -12.06
C TYR A 265 -4.29 25.11 -11.24
N ARG A 266 -4.54 26.05 -10.33
CA ARG A 266 -5.63 25.97 -9.32
C ARG A 266 -5.55 24.66 -8.50
N GLN A 267 -6.50 23.74 -8.70
CA GLN A 267 -6.58 22.40 -8.08
C GLN A 267 -6.52 21.28 -9.13
N GLY A 268 -5.93 21.57 -10.30
CA GLY A 268 -5.84 20.65 -11.41
C GLY A 268 -4.47 20.63 -12.05
N LEU A 269 -4.30 19.69 -12.96
CA LEU A 269 -3.16 19.61 -13.84
C LEU A 269 -3.61 20.06 -15.23
N VAL A 270 -2.80 20.91 -15.85
CA VAL A 270 -3.03 21.39 -17.21
C VAL A 270 -1.96 20.79 -18.10
N PHE A 271 -2.40 20.05 -19.11
CA PHE A 271 -1.58 19.65 -20.24
C PHE A 271 -1.66 20.73 -21.33
N GLY A 272 -0.54 21.09 -21.94
CA GLY A 272 -0.48 22.07 -23.01
C GLY A 272 0.56 21.72 -24.07
N GLU A 273 0.16 21.80 -25.34
CA GLU A 273 1.03 21.49 -26.48
C GLU A 273 0.72 22.39 -27.68
N GLN A 274 1.78 22.86 -28.33
CA GLN A 274 1.70 23.57 -29.60
C GLN A 274 1.66 22.55 -30.74
N LEU A 275 0.63 22.64 -31.59
CA LEU A 275 0.44 21.71 -32.71
C LEU A 275 1.17 22.21 -33.96
N SER A 276 0.74 23.37 -34.44
CA SER A 276 1.29 24.07 -35.60
C SER A 276 1.51 25.55 -35.27
N GLU A 277 2.12 26.30 -36.19
CA GLU A 277 2.26 27.75 -36.02
C GLU A 277 0.87 28.39 -35.86
N GLY A 278 0.63 29.06 -34.73
CA GLY A 278 -0.67 29.66 -34.39
C GLY A 278 -1.78 28.70 -33.93
N CYS A 279 -1.48 27.42 -33.67
CA CYS A 279 -2.44 26.45 -33.11
C CYS A 279 -1.95 25.87 -31.77
N PHE A 280 -2.78 25.97 -30.73
CA PHE A 280 -2.43 25.51 -29.39
C PHE A 280 -3.57 24.72 -28.74
N PHE A 281 -3.24 23.57 -28.17
CA PHE A 281 -4.16 22.67 -27.50
C PHE A 281 -3.85 22.58 -26.01
N MET A 282 -4.89 22.69 -25.18
CA MET A 282 -4.81 22.50 -23.74
C MET A 282 -5.91 21.60 -23.23
N VAL A 283 -5.57 20.82 -22.22
CA VAL A 283 -6.54 20.07 -21.42
C VAL A 283 -6.29 20.34 -19.94
N VAL A 284 -7.33 20.77 -19.25
CA VAL A 284 -7.37 20.97 -17.81
C VAL A 284 -8.08 19.78 -17.20
N ARG A 285 -7.36 19.01 -16.41
CA ARG A 285 -7.93 17.95 -15.58
C ARG A 285 -8.02 18.43 -14.15
N ALA A 286 -9.24 18.44 -13.61
CA ALA A 286 -9.41 18.58 -12.18
C ALA A 286 -8.80 17.35 -11.50
N VAL A 287 -7.74 17.54 -10.74
CA VAL A 287 -7.28 16.48 -9.86
C VAL A 287 -8.24 16.48 -8.69
N LYS A 288 -9.13 15.49 -8.66
CA LYS A 288 -9.82 15.18 -7.42
C LYS A 288 -8.72 14.77 -6.43
N SER A 289 -8.25 15.72 -5.62
CA SER A 289 -7.81 15.40 -4.27
C SER A 289 -8.90 14.50 -3.74
N SER A 290 -8.58 13.23 -3.50
CA SER A 290 -9.55 12.24 -3.06
C SER A 290 -10.53 12.91 -2.10
N GLN A 291 -11.81 12.98 -2.49
CA GLN A 291 -12.87 13.49 -1.61
C GLN A 291 -12.96 12.67 -0.32
N ASN A 292 -12.18 11.60 -0.19
CA ASN A 292 -11.98 10.89 1.04
C ASN A 292 -11.31 11.70 2.14
N THR A 293 -10.78 12.92 1.97
CA THR A 293 -10.38 13.71 3.16
C THR A 293 -11.50 13.86 4.20
N LYS A 294 -12.77 13.88 3.77
CA LYS A 294 -13.94 13.81 4.66
C LYS A 294 -14.25 12.39 5.13
N ALA A 295 -14.15 11.39 4.27
CA ALA A 295 -14.30 9.98 4.65
C ALA A 295 -13.21 9.51 5.62
N GLU A 296 -12.03 10.14 5.59
CA GLU A 296 -10.84 9.94 6.42
C GLU A 296 -11.03 10.59 7.79
N GLY A 297 -11.55 11.81 7.82
CA GLY A 297 -11.99 12.45 9.07
C GLY A 297 -13.10 11.64 9.74
N LEU A 298 -14.09 11.20 8.97
CA LEU A 298 -15.18 10.33 9.42
C LEU A 298 -14.71 8.93 9.82
N PHE A 299 -13.74 8.35 9.11
CA PHE A 299 -13.21 7.03 9.40
C PHE A 299 -12.30 7.06 10.62
N ALA A 300 -11.40 8.04 10.72
CA ALA A 300 -10.62 8.30 11.93
C ALA A 300 -11.54 8.64 13.12
N LEU A 301 -12.62 9.42 12.90
CA LEU A 301 -13.66 9.62 13.91
C LEU A 301 -14.36 8.32 14.26
N SER A 302 -14.64 7.45 13.29
CA SER A 302 -15.34 6.18 13.53
C SER A 302 -14.44 5.18 14.25
N LEU A 303 -13.14 5.16 13.96
CA LEU A 303 -12.13 4.39 14.67
C LEU A 303 -12.01 4.94 16.09
N PHE A 304 -11.89 6.25 16.23
CA PHE A 304 -11.84 6.94 17.52
C PHE A 304 -13.12 6.69 18.33
N TYR A 305 -14.29 6.70 17.69
CA TYR A 305 -15.58 6.42 18.31
C TYR A 305 -15.74 4.94 18.66
N PHE A 306 -15.28 4.03 17.82
CA PHE A 306 -15.22 2.60 18.09
C PHE A 306 -14.30 2.29 19.27
N PHE A 307 -13.11 2.88 19.32
CA PHE A 307 -12.20 2.76 20.45
C PHE A 307 -12.72 3.47 21.70
N LEU A 308 -13.43 4.60 21.58
CA LEU A 308 -14.17 5.24 22.67
C LEU A 308 -15.30 4.35 23.17
N ILE A 309 -16.02 3.66 22.29
CA ILE A 309 -17.03 2.68 22.66
C ILE A 309 -16.36 1.52 23.39
N ILE A 310 -15.27 0.95 22.90
CA ILE A 310 -14.54 -0.12 23.60
C ILE A 310 -14.07 0.38 24.97
N ALA A 311 -13.43 1.54 25.05
CA ALA A 311 -12.97 2.14 26.30
C ALA A 311 -14.13 2.42 27.26
N ARG A 312 -15.26 2.92 26.77
CA ARG A 312 -16.48 3.15 27.54
C ARG A 312 -17.15 1.84 27.95
N THR A 313 -17.16 0.83 27.09
CA THR A 313 -17.75 -0.48 27.39
C THR A 313 -16.91 -1.19 28.45
N PHE A 314 -15.58 -1.10 28.40
CA PHE A 314 -14.70 -1.53 29.48
C PHE A 314 -14.85 -0.70 30.77
N SER A 315 -15.16 0.58 30.66
CA SER A 315 -15.41 1.45 31.83
C SER A 315 -16.83 1.30 32.42
N VAL A 316 -17.81 0.82 31.64
CA VAL A 316 -19.24 0.79 32.01
C VAL A 316 -19.74 -0.65 32.24
N THR A 317 -19.09 -1.66 31.66
CA THR A 317 -19.32 -3.06 32.02
C THR A 317 -18.20 -3.54 32.92
N ARG A 318 -18.51 -3.76 34.20
CA ARG A 318 -17.95 -4.91 34.90
C ARG A 318 -18.31 -6.11 34.03
N LEU A 319 -17.41 -6.54 33.15
CA LEU A 319 -17.46 -7.86 32.52
C LEU A 319 -17.30 -8.89 33.64
N SER A 320 -18.38 -9.10 34.38
CA SER A 320 -18.55 -10.04 35.48
C SER A 320 -18.69 -11.47 34.95
N GLY A 321 -17.90 -11.83 33.94
CA GLY A 321 -17.97 -13.11 33.27
C GLY A 321 -16.78 -13.39 32.35
N GLY A 322 -15.75 -14.04 32.89
CA GLY A 322 -15.13 -15.20 32.24
C GLY A 322 -13.99 -15.04 31.23
N LEU A 323 -13.54 -13.84 30.86
CA LEU A 323 -12.34 -13.73 29.99
C LEU A 323 -11.07 -13.70 30.84
N LYS A 324 -10.20 -14.70 30.63
CA LYS A 324 -8.85 -14.73 31.20
C LYS A 324 -8.09 -13.48 30.74
N VAL A 325 -7.32 -12.85 31.64
CA VAL A 325 -6.57 -11.61 31.37
C VAL A 325 -5.70 -11.72 30.10
N ASN A 326 -5.13 -12.91 29.83
CA ASN A 326 -4.45 -13.23 28.58
C ASN A 326 -5.27 -12.91 27.33
N THR A 327 -6.52 -13.38 27.29
CA THR A 327 -7.41 -13.22 26.15
C THR A 327 -7.76 -11.75 25.93
N SER A 328 -7.94 -10.98 27.00
CA SER A 328 -8.19 -9.54 26.91
C SER A 328 -7.00 -8.77 26.32
N ILE A 329 -5.77 -9.10 26.73
CA ILE A 329 -4.54 -8.48 26.20
C ILE A 329 -4.38 -8.81 24.71
N TYR A 330 -4.51 -10.08 24.32
CA TYR A 330 -4.40 -10.47 22.91
C TYR A 330 -5.47 -9.83 22.03
N THR A 331 -6.70 -9.70 22.53
CA THR A 331 -7.80 -9.06 21.79
C THR A 331 -7.52 -7.57 21.59
N PHE A 332 -6.98 -6.88 22.60
CA PHE A 332 -6.67 -5.45 22.53
C PHE A 332 -5.54 -5.16 21.54
N ILE A 333 -4.45 -5.95 21.57
CA ILE A 333 -3.33 -5.78 20.63
C ILE A 333 -3.73 -6.23 19.23
N GLY A 334 -4.55 -7.27 19.10
CA GLY A 334 -5.10 -7.70 17.82
C GLY A 334 -5.95 -6.62 17.17
N LEU A 335 -6.89 -6.01 17.91
CA LEU A 335 -7.76 -4.95 17.38
C LEU A 335 -6.98 -3.69 16.97
N SER A 336 -5.91 -3.32 17.69
CA SER A 336 -5.11 -2.14 17.35
C SER A 336 -4.26 -2.30 16.09
N ASN A 337 -3.97 -3.54 15.67
CA ASN A 337 -3.10 -3.81 14.52
C ASN A 337 -3.83 -4.40 13.30
N ILE A 338 -4.82 -5.27 13.49
CA ILE A 338 -5.52 -5.96 12.40
C ILE A 338 -6.31 -4.99 11.53
N LEU A 339 -6.95 -3.99 12.13
CA LEU A 339 -7.81 -3.05 11.39
C LEU A 339 -7.00 -2.14 10.43
N PRO A 340 -5.87 -1.52 10.86
CA PRO A 340 -4.93 -0.86 9.94
C PRO A 340 -4.41 -1.78 8.83
N LEU A 341 -4.11 -3.04 9.15
CA LEU A 341 -3.65 -4.06 8.21
C LEU A 341 -4.70 -4.38 7.13
N CYS A 342 -5.98 -4.52 7.51
CA CYS A 342 -7.08 -4.71 6.55
C CYS A 342 -7.25 -3.53 5.60
N LEU A 343 -7.08 -2.30 6.09
CA LEU A 343 -7.13 -1.10 5.23
C LEU A 343 -5.98 -1.07 4.23
N LEU A 344 -4.77 -1.41 4.67
CA LEU A 344 -3.61 -1.53 3.79
C LEU A 344 -3.87 -2.52 2.64
N ILE A 345 -4.53 -3.64 2.89
CA ILE A 345 -4.92 -4.61 1.84
C ILE A 345 -5.88 -3.95 0.83
N LEU A 346 -6.90 -3.24 1.31
CA LEU A 346 -7.92 -2.64 0.44
C LEU A 346 -7.32 -1.53 -0.44
N PHE A 347 -6.48 -0.67 0.12
CA PHE A 347 -5.74 0.34 -0.64
C PHE A 347 -4.72 -0.28 -1.60
N THR A 348 -4.03 -1.35 -1.19
CA THR A 348 -3.09 -2.08 -2.05
C THR A 348 -3.79 -2.65 -3.28
N SER A 349 -5.00 -3.22 -3.11
CA SER A 349 -5.80 -3.73 -4.23
C SER A 349 -6.15 -2.62 -5.23
N GLN A 350 -6.58 -1.46 -4.73
CA GLN A 350 -6.85 -0.28 -5.57
C GLN A 350 -5.59 0.23 -6.28
N TYR A 351 -4.46 0.30 -5.56
CA TYR A 351 -3.16 0.69 -6.12
C TYR A 351 -2.71 -0.25 -7.25
N LEU A 352 -2.79 -1.57 -7.06
CA LEU A 352 -2.42 -2.54 -8.09
C LEU A 352 -3.33 -2.46 -9.32
N ALA A 353 -4.63 -2.22 -9.12
CA ALA A 353 -5.58 -2.02 -10.22
C ALA A 353 -5.29 -0.75 -11.03
N GLN A 354 -4.98 0.37 -10.36
CA GLN A 354 -4.56 1.60 -11.03
C GLN A 354 -3.22 1.40 -11.75
N LYS A 355 -2.24 0.78 -11.09
CA LYS A 355 -0.92 0.51 -11.66
C LYS A 355 -0.98 -0.39 -12.90
N TYR A 356 -1.91 -1.35 -12.94
CA TYR A 356 -2.14 -2.17 -14.13
C TYR A 356 -2.50 -1.34 -15.37
N LEU A 357 -3.43 -0.38 -15.23
CA LEU A 357 -3.81 0.51 -16.32
C LEU A 357 -2.63 1.41 -16.75
N VAL A 358 -1.90 1.96 -15.77
CA VAL A 358 -0.71 2.79 -16.05
C VAL A 358 0.37 2.00 -16.79
N LEU A 359 0.62 0.75 -16.41
CA LEU A 359 1.63 -0.10 -17.08
C LEU A 359 1.21 -0.46 -18.51
N ILE A 360 -0.08 -0.69 -18.77
CA ILE A 360 -0.59 -0.89 -20.12
C ILE A 360 -0.32 0.35 -20.99
N ASP A 361 -0.67 1.54 -20.50
CA ASP A 361 -0.46 2.79 -21.23
C ASP A 361 1.02 3.10 -21.42
N ALA A 362 1.85 2.81 -20.41
CA ALA A 362 3.31 2.95 -20.50
C ALA A 362 3.89 2.02 -21.58
N LYS A 363 3.45 0.76 -21.66
CA LYS A 363 3.89 -0.17 -22.70
C LYS A 363 3.43 0.23 -24.10
N ARG A 364 2.23 0.80 -24.22
CA ARG A 364 1.79 1.44 -25.47
C ARG A 364 2.71 2.61 -25.84
N ALA A 365 3.07 3.48 -24.90
CA ALA A 365 3.97 4.61 -25.15
C ALA A 365 5.40 4.16 -25.56
N GLU A 366 5.96 3.16 -24.89
CA GLU A 366 7.25 2.55 -25.28
C GLU A 366 7.20 1.96 -26.69
N SER A 367 6.09 1.27 -27.03
CA SER A 367 5.84 0.71 -28.35
C SER A 367 5.86 1.77 -29.45
N VAL A 368 5.19 2.88 -29.19
CA VAL A 368 5.15 4.04 -30.09
C VAL A 368 6.53 4.68 -30.24
N ARG A 369 7.24 4.88 -29.13
CA ARG A 369 8.58 5.47 -29.14
C ARG A 369 9.56 4.61 -29.94
N PHE A 370 9.50 3.29 -29.80
CA PHE A 370 10.35 2.40 -30.59
C PHE A 370 10.09 2.54 -32.10
N ALA A 371 8.82 2.61 -32.50
CA ALA A 371 8.46 2.85 -33.90
C ALA A 371 8.94 4.23 -34.39
N GLN A 372 8.87 5.28 -33.55
CA GLN A 372 9.38 6.62 -33.90
C GLN A 372 10.90 6.64 -34.07
N LEU A 373 11.63 5.86 -33.27
CA LEU A 373 13.08 5.70 -33.42
C LEU A 373 13.44 5.07 -34.78
N LEU A 374 12.68 4.06 -35.23
CA LEU A 374 12.86 3.46 -36.56
C LEU A 374 12.59 4.49 -37.67
N GLU A 375 11.55 5.31 -37.54
CA GLU A 375 11.29 6.39 -38.50
C GLU A 375 12.41 7.43 -38.52
N GLN A 376 12.93 7.82 -37.35
CA GLN A 376 14.04 8.76 -37.27
C GLN A 376 15.30 8.21 -37.93
N GLN A 377 15.57 6.90 -37.78
CA GLN A 377 16.66 6.24 -38.50
C GLN A 377 16.47 6.31 -40.03
N PHE A 378 15.24 6.09 -40.52
CA PHE A 378 14.94 6.22 -41.95
C PHE A 378 15.05 7.68 -42.43
N GLN A 379 14.57 8.63 -41.64
CA GLN A 379 14.73 10.06 -41.93
C GLN A 379 16.20 10.46 -42.06
N ASN A 380 17.07 9.94 -41.18
CA ASN A 380 18.51 10.16 -41.27
C ASN A 380 19.11 9.56 -42.56
N ASP A 381 18.57 8.46 -43.09
CA ASP A 381 19.00 7.90 -44.37
C ASP A 381 18.60 8.78 -45.56
N ILE A 382 17.39 9.36 -45.50
CA ILE A 382 16.92 10.38 -46.45
C ILE A 382 17.84 11.62 -46.39
N GLU A 383 18.21 12.11 -45.22
CA GLU A 383 19.10 13.28 -45.08
C GLU A 383 20.53 13.01 -45.59
N ARG A 384 20.99 11.75 -45.57
CA ARG A 384 22.28 11.33 -46.12
C ARG A 384 22.27 11.17 -47.64
N PHE A 385 21.09 11.13 -48.26
CA PHE A 385 20.93 10.93 -49.71
C PHE A 385 21.76 11.89 -50.57
N PRO A 386 21.76 13.23 -50.36
CA PRO A 386 22.53 14.15 -51.20
C PRO A 386 24.04 13.89 -51.13
N GLY A 387 24.56 13.58 -49.94
CA GLY A 387 25.98 13.28 -49.74
C GLY A 387 26.43 12.01 -50.47
N ARG A 388 25.59 10.97 -50.47
CA ARG A 388 25.87 9.72 -51.21
C ARG A 388 25.97 9.98 -52.71
N VAL A 389 24.99 10.67 -53.29
CA VAL A 389 24.96 10.98 -54.73
C VAL A 389 26.12 11.89 -55.13
N LYS A 390 26.37 12.94 -54.36
CA LYS A 390 27.46 13.89 -54.63
C LYS A 390 28.82 13.19 -54.66
N THR A 391 29.05 12.26 -53.73
CA THR A 391 30.28 11.44 -53.70
C THR A 391 30.46 10.63 -54.99
N VAL A 392 29.37 10.05 -55.53
CA VAL A 392 29.41 9.32 -56.80
C VAL A 392 29.73 10.26 -57.96
N ILE A 393 29.00 11.38 -58.09
CA ILE A 393 29.17 12.33 -59.20
C ILE A 393 30.54 13.00 -59.19
N ASP A 394 31.02 13.41 -58.01
CA ASP A 394 32.35 14.02 -57.87
C ASP A 394 33.47 13.04 -58.26
N SER A 395 33.26 11.72 -58.11
CA SER A 395 34.23 10.72 -58.55
C SER A 395 34.47 10.69 -60.07
N PHE A 396 33.49 11.15 -60.87
CA PHE A 396 33.58 11.24 -62.33
C PHE A 396 34.01 12.60 -62.86
N ARG A 397 34.25 13.59 -61.98
CA ARG A 397 34.59 14.97 -62.38
C ARG A 397 35.80 15.04 -63.32
N ASN A 398 36.82 14.22 -63.08
CA ASN A 398 38.02 14.17 -63.91
C ASN A 398 37.76 13.55 -65.29
N GLU A 399 36.96 12.49 -65.38
CA GLU A 399 36.58 11.85 -66.66
C GLU A 399 35.71 12.79 -67.50
N LEU A 400 34.73 13.47 -66.88
CA LEU A 400 33.88 14.46 -67.54
C LEU A 400 34.67 15.65 -68.08
N LYS A 401 35.74 16.06 -67.39
CA LYS A 401 36.63 17.14 -67.84
C LYS A 401 37.39 16.79 -69.12
N GLN A 402 37.67 15.51 -69.35
CA GLN A 402 38.48 15.04 -70.48
C GLN A 402 37.64 14.70 -71.72
N HIS A 403 36.44 14.12 -71.55
CA HIS A 403 35.70 13.51 -72.66
C HIS A 403 34.25 13.99 -72.82
N SER A 404 33.75 14.91 -71.97
CA SER A 404 32.32 15.24 -71.86
C SER A 404 31.45 13.99 -71.61
N LEU A 405 30.12 14.11 -71.63
CA LEU A 405 29.23 12.99 -71.31
C LEU A 405 29.09 12.02 -72.51
N THR A 406 29.97 11.03 -72.60
CA THR A 406 29.90 9.94 -73.61
C THR A 406 29.00 8.79 -73.15
N PRO A 407 28.49 7.92 -74.06
CA PRO A 407 27.70 6.74 -73.68
C PRO A 407 28.41 5.83 -72.66
N GLU A 408 29.73 5.65 -72.79
CA GLU A 408 30.54 4.83 -71.90
C GLU A 408 30.64 5.42 -70.48
N ILE A 409 30.83 6.74 -70.37
CA ILE A 409 30.84 7.44 -69.07
C ILE A 409 29.44 7.43 -68.46
N ALA A 410 28.42 7.60 -69.29
CA ALA A 410 27.02 7.54 -68.89
C ALA A 410 26.64 6.17 -68.29
N GLU A 411 27.09 5.06 -68.88
CA GLU A 411 26.88 3.70 -68.36
C GLU A 411 27.56 3.50 -66.99
N LYS A 412 28.81 3.96 -66.82
CA LYS A 412 29.49 3.89 -65.51
C LYS A 412 28.80 4.71 -64.42
N ILE A 413 28.30 5.91 -64.76
CA ILE A 413 27.54 6.76 -63.83
C ILE A 413 26.21 6.08 -63.48
N TYR A 414 25.54 5.50 -64.48
CA TYR A 414 24.28 4.76 -64.32
C TYR A 414 24.44 3.61 -63.32
N ASP A 415 25.43 2.74 -63.52
CA ASP A 415 25.65 1.56 -62.66
C ASP A 415 25.82 1.93 -61.18
N ARG A 416 26.55 3.01 -60.89
CA ARG A 416 26.78 3.47 -59.51
C ARG A 416 25.59 4.18 -58.88
N LEU A 417 24.72 4.80 -59.66
CA LEU A 417 23.54 5.52 -59.15
C LEU A 417 22.32 4.60 -59.02
N VAL A 418 22.20 3.58 -59.87
CA VAL A 418 21.09 2.62 -59.86
C VAL A 418 21.05 1.78 -58.58
N GLU A 419 22.22 1.40 -58.04
CA GLU A 419 22.32 0.65 -56.78
C GLU A 419 21.63 1.37 -55.60
N GLY A 420 21.48 2.70 -55.66
CA GLY A 420 20.85 3.49 -54.60
C GLY A 420 19.33 3.68 -54.73
N HIS A 421 18.67 3.02 -55.69
CA HIS A 421 17.24 3.23 -55.98
C HIS A 421 16.87 4.72 -56.14
N ILE A 422 17.54 5.37 -57.08
CA ILE A 422 17.44 6.81 -57.31
C ILE A 422 16.83 7.05 -58.68
N PHE A 423 15.83 7.92 -58.77
CA PHE A 423 15.43 8.48 -60.05
C PHE A 423 16.30 9.70 -60.33
N PHE A 424 16.89 9.80 -61.51
CA PHE A 424 17.79 10.92 -61.80
C PHE A 424 17.74 11.38 -63.24
N HIS A 425 18.04 12.65 -63.43
CA HIS A 425 18.28 13.30 -64.71
C HIS A 425 19.59 14.08 -64.60
N PHE A 426 20.58 13.70 -65.39
CA PHE A 426 21.88 14.37 -65.46
C PHE A 426 22.00 15.03 -66.83
N ILE A 427 21.83 16.35 -66.86
CA ILE A 427 21.60 17.17 -68.05
C ILE A 427 22.86 17.97 -68.36
N ALA A 428 23.37 17.88 -69.59
CA ALA A 428 24.49 18.70 -70.05
C ALA A 428 24.03 20.08 -70.54
N SER A 429 24.82 21.13 -70.26
CA SER A 429 24.50 22.52 -70.60
C SER A 429 24.50 22.81 -72.12
N SER A 430 25.45 22.24 -72.85
CA SER A 430 25.80 22.66 -74.22
C SER A 430 25.58 21.59 -75.30
N SER A 431 25.60 20.32 -74.92
CA SER A 431 25.22 19.20 -75.78
C SER A 431 23.81 18.76 -75.39
N ARG A 432 22.93 18.45 -76.35
CA ARG A 432 21.60 17.85 -76.08
C ARG A 432 21.74 16.42 -75.56
N GLN A 433 22.47 16.25 -74.48
CA GLN A 433 22.84 14.98 -73.86
C GLN A 433 22.25 14.94 -72.46
N VAL A 434 21.53 13.86 -72.18
CA VAL A 434 20.91 13.63 -70.88
C VAL A 434 21.05 12.18 -70.52
N LEU A 435 21.61 11.90 -69.35
CA LEU A 435 21.55 10.57 -68.76
C LEU A 435 20.37 10.53 -67.79
N THR A 436 19.55 9.49 -67.87
CA THR A 436 18.46 9.23 -66.92
C THR A 436 18.55 7.83 -66.33
N ASP A 437 17.73 7.56 -65.32
CA ASP A 437 17.51 6.23 -64.74
C ASP A 437 16.96 5.18 -65.73
N ARG A 438 16.65 5.57 -66.97
CA ARG A 438 16.13 4.68 -68.03
C ARG A 438 17.11 4.50 -69.19
N GLY A 439 18.00 5.47 -69.41
CA GLY A 439 18.89 5.46 -70.55
C GLY A 439 19.55 6.79 -70.85
N PHE A 440 20.30 6.83 -71.93
CA PHE A 440 21.09 7.98 -72.36
C PHE A 440 20.53 8.59 -73.65
N TYR A 441 20.30 9.89 -73.63
CA TYR A 441 19.93 10.70 -74.78
C TYR A 441 21.16 11.35 -75.38
N SER A 442 21.33 11.25 -76.69
CA SER A 442 22.31 11.99 -77.47
C SER A 442 21.62 12.62 -78.69
N GLY A 443 21.31 13.92 -78.60
CA GLY A 443 20.49 14.60 -79.59
C GLY A 443 19.05 14.10 -79.56
N ASN A 444 18.56 13.55 -80.69
CA ASN A 444 17.22 12.97 -80.80
C ASN A 444 17.21 11.43 -80.64
N HIS A 445 18.35 10.81 -80.33
CA HIS A 445 18.48 9.35 -80.22
C HIS A 445 18.54 8.94 -78.75
N PHE A 446 17.69 7.98 -78.37
CA PHE A 446 17.67 7.40 -77.04
C PHE A 446 18.30 6.01 -77.05
N ILE A 447 19.22 5.79 -76.12
CA ILE A 447 19.92 4.53 -75.89
C ILE A 447 19.44 3.97 -74.55
N PRO A 448 18.64 2.89 -74.52
CA PRO A 448 18.19 2.28 -73.27
C PRO A 448 19.38 1.63 -72.54
N LEU A 449 19.45 1.82 -71.22
CA LEU A 449 20.49 1.21 -70.36
C LEU A 449 19.92 0.07 -69.47
N GLU A 450 18.60 -0.15 -69.46
CA GLU A 450 17.98 -1.35 -68.88
C GLU A 450 17.83 -2.49 -69.91
N THR A 451 18.10 -3.73 -69.51
CA THR A 451 17.95 -4.94 -70.33
C THR A 451 16.51 -5.48 -70.46
N THR A 452 15.49 -4.80 -69.92
CA THR A 452 14.11 -5.31 -70.00
C THR A 452 13.41 -4.94 -71.31
N ASN A 453 12.82 -5.95 -71.96
CA ASN A 453 12.29 -5.98 -73.32
C ASN A 453 10.99 -5.18 -73.54
N ASN A 454 10.83 -4.04 -72.86
CA ASN A 454 9.67 -3.17 -73.01
C ASN A 454 9.92 -2.17 -74.15
N LYS A 455 9.28 -2.42 -75.30
CA LYS A 455 9.21 -1.49 -76.44
C LYS A 455 9.05 -0.04 -75.94
N LEU A 456 9.98 0.80 -76.38
CA LEU A 456 10.05 2.24 -76.14
C LEU A 456 8.66 2.89 -76.15
N VAL A 457 8.25 3.42 -74.99
CA VAL A 457 7.41 4.62 -74.93
C VAL A 457 8.33 5.71 -74.40
N LEU A 458 8.91 6.47 -75.32
CA LEU A 458 9.63 7.70 -75.04
C LEU A 458 8.63 8.86 -74.79
N PRO A 459 9.03 10.04 -74.29
CA PRO A 459 9.28 10.31 -72.87
C PRO A 459 8.70 11.70 -72.53
N ARG A 460 7.38 11.87 -72.53
CA ARG A 460 6.80 13.23 -72.40
C ARG A 460 7.26 13.96 -71.14
N MET A 461 7.53 13.25 -70.05
CA MET A 461 8.04 13.86 -68.80
C MET A 461 9.55 14.11 -68.82
N ASP A 462 10.36 13.19 -69.34
CA ASP A 462 11.82 13.39 -69.36
C ASP A 462 12.22 14.52 -70.32
N ASP A 463 11.48 14.69 -71.42
CA ASP A 463 11.62 15.83 -72.34
C ASP A 463 11.25 17.17 -71.65
N LEU A 464 10.16 17.19 -70.88
CA LEU A 464 9.77 18.38 -70.12
C LEU A 464 10.80 18.73 -69.03
N VAL A 465 11.28 17.74 -68.28
CA VAL A 465 12.34 17.92 -67.25
C VAL A 465 13.65 18.38 -67.89
N MET A 466 14.01 17.82 -69.04
CA MET A 466 15.18 18.26 -69.81
C MET A 466 15.07 19.73 -70.25
N LYS A 467 13.92 20.14 -70.78
CA LYS A 467 13.70 21.53 -71.23
C LYS A 467 13.83 22.53 -70.08
N ILE A 468 13.17 22.27 -68.95
CA ILE A 468 13.25 23.17 -67.81
C ILE A 468 14.63 23.15 -67.15
N GLY A 469 15.29 21.99 -67.06
CA GLY A 469 16.64 21.87 -66.53
C GLY A 469 17.69 22.57 -67.39
N SER A 470 17.60 22.43 -68.71
CA SER A 470 18.49 23.15 -69.65
C SER A 470 18.28 24.66 -69.56
N CYS A 471 17.02 25.10 -69.41
CA CYS A 471 16.67 26.50 -69.19
C CYS A 471 17.24 27.02 -67.86
N PHE A 472 17.18 26.22 -66.78
CA PHE A 472 17.79 26.56 -65.49
C PHE A 472 19.31 26.71 -65.58
N VAL A 473 20.01 25.80 -66.27
CA VAL A 473 21.46 25.92 -66.48
C VAL A 473 21.79 27.17 -67.29
N ALA A 474 21.02 27.46 -68.35
CA ALA A 474 21.19 28.67 -69.16
C ALA A 474 20.96 29.94 -68.33
N PHE A 475 19.98 29.93 -67.42
CA PHE A 475 19.70 30.99 -66.47
C PHE A 475 20.89 31.20 -65.49
N CYS A 476 21.41 30.14 -64.89
CA CYS A 476 22.58 30.20 -64.01
C CYS A 476 23.84 30.73 -64.73
N ASN A 477 24.07 30.28 -65.97
CA ASN A 477 25.22 30.67 -66.79
C ASN A 477 25.06 32.05 -67.47
N ARG A 478 23.91 32.73 -67.26
CA ARG A 478 23.58 34.02 -67.90
C ARG A 478 23.65 33.98 -69.43
N THR A 479 23.34 32.84 -70.04
CA THR A 479 23.28 32.68 -71.49
C THR A 479 21.89 33.08 -72.04
N PRO A 480 21.80 33.77 -73.18
CA PRO A 480 20.52 34.21 -73.74
C PRO A 480 19.66 33.02 -74.18
N ILE A 481 18.42 32.97 -73.69
CA ILE A 481 17.41 31.97 -74.04
C ILE A 481 16.52 32.55 -75.15
N SER A 482 16.20 31.76 -76.19
CA SER A 482 15.33 32.22 -77.28
C SER A 482 13.88 32.39 -76.80
N GLN A 483 13.13 33.32 -77.42
CA GLN A 483 11.73 33.58 -77.06
C GLN A 483 10.88 32.28 -77.11
N ASN A 484 11.08 31.46 -78.14
CA ASN A 484 10.38 30.18 -78.30
C ASN A 484 10.73 29.20 -77.16
N ALA A 485 12.00 29.11 -76.76
CA ALA A 485 12.42 28.24 -75.66
C ALA A 485 11.88 28.74 -74.31
N LEU A 486 11.76 30.05 -74.11
CA LEU A 486 11.17 30.64 -72.91
C LEU A 486 9.67 30.32 -72.82
N THR A 487 8.91 30.53 -73.91
CA THR A 487 7.48 30.20 -73.96
C THR A 487 7.21 28.70 -73.78
N GLU A 488 8.04 27.83 -74.36
CA GLU A 488 7.95 26.39 -74.10
C GLU A 488 8.24 26.07 -72.63
N THR A 489 9.22 26.74 -72.02
CA THR A 489 9.56 26.55 -70.60
C THR A 489 8.46 27.08 -69.67
N GLU A 490 7.78 28.17 -70.02
CA GLU A 490 6.60 28.67 -69.29
C GLU A 490 5.47 27.66 -69.26
N LEU A 491 5.16 27.08 -70.42
CA LEU A 491 4.17 26.00 -70.49
C LEU A 491 4.60 24.77 -69.69
N VAL A 492 5.90 24.44 -69.71
CA VAL A 492 6.47 23.35 -68.91
C VAL A 492 6.35 23.65 -67.42
N ALA A 493 6.73 24.84 -66.95
CA ALA A 493 6.69 25.22 -65.55
C ALA A 493 5.26 25.22 -65.00
N ASP A 494 4.30 25.73 -65.78
CA ASP A 494 2.87 25.65 -65.44
C ASP A 494 2.39 24.19 -65.35
N THR A 495 2.80 23.35 -66.30
CA THR A 495 2.43 21.93 -66.32
C THR A 495 3.05 21.14 -65.17
N LEU A 496 4.34 21.39 -64.87
CA LEU A 496 5.10 20.60 -63.91
C LEU A 496 4.95 21.14 -62.48
N PHE A 497 5.11 22.43 -62.26
CA PHE A 497 5.16 23.04 -60.92
C PHE A 497 3.87 23.75 -60.52
N ARG A 498 2.93 23.98 -61.47
CA ARG A 498 1.74 24.83 -61.28
C ARG A 498 2.10 26.21 -60.71
N LYS A 499 3.26 26.72 -61.14
CA LYS A 499 3.87 27.95 -60.67
C LYS A 499 4.48 28.70 -61.87
N PRO A 500 4.56 30.03 -61.80
CA PRO A 500 5.35 30.82 -62.74
C PRO A 500 6.79 30.33 -62.87
N VAL A 501 7.43 30.56 -64.02
CA VAL A 501 8.80 30.07 -64.29
C VAL A 501 9.80 30.60 -63.28
N ASP A 502 9.69 31.86 -62.88
CA ASP A 502 10.56 32.48 -61.88
C ASP A 502 10.46 31.80 -60.50
N GLU A 503 9.25 31.44 -60.06
CA GLU A 503 9.07 30.62 -58.86
C GLU A 503 9.66 29.20 -59.04
N ALA A 504 9.49 28.59 -60.23
CA ALA A 504 10.08 27.29 -60.52
C ALA A 504 11.62 27.34 -60.49
N MET A 505 12.23 28.38 -61.06
CA MET A 505 13.69 28.59 -61.01
C MET A 505 14.16 28.83 -59.57
N HIS A 506 13.40 29.58 -58.77
CA HIS A 506 13.72 29.75 -57.34
C HIS A 506 13.75 28.41 -56.60
N ILE A 507 12.81 27.50 -56.87
CA ILE A 507 12.81 26.14 -56.29
C ILE A 507 14.10 25.39 -56.66
N PHE A 508 14.56 25.46 -57.91
CA PHE A 508 15.81 24.82 -58.33
C PHE A 508 17.05 25.41 -57.64
N VAL A 509 17.08 26.73 -57.38
CA VAL A 509 18.15 27.39 -56.60
C VAL A 509 18.11 26.94 -55.14
N GLU A 510 16.93 26.89 -54.54
CA GLU A 510 16.74 26.51 -53.13
C GLU A 510 17.15 25.07 -52.84
N LEU A 511 16.88 24.17 -53.79
CA LEU A 511 17.23 22.74 -53.72
C LEU A 511 18.68 22.44 -54.12
N ASN A 512 19.45 23.42 -54.60
CA ASN A 512 20.83 23.16 -55.01
C ASN A 512 21.68 22.80 -53.78
N GLY A 513 22.17 21.56 -53.75
CA GLY A 513 22.91 20.98 -52.63
C GLY A 513 22.05 20.68 -51.38
N LYS A 514 20.73 20.86 -51.43
CA LYS A 514 19.80 20.62 -50.32
C LYS A 514 18.67 19.69 -50.73
N ILE A 515 18.31 18.76 -49.84
CA ILE A 515 17.14 17.93 -50.07
C ILE A 515 15.86 18.69 -49.77
N GLY A 516 14.86 18.55 -50.63
CA GLY A 516 13.54 19.12 -50.42
C GLY A 516 12.53 18.55 -51.41
N PRO A 517 11.25 18.92 -51.28
CA PRO A 517 10.21 18.43 -52.16
C PRO A 517 10.36 19.04 -53.56
N LEU A 518 10.55 18.19 -54.58
CA LEU A 518 10.46 18.55 -55.99
C LEU A 518 9.46 17.61 -56.65
N GLY A 519 8.46 18.13 -57.35
CA GLY A 519 7.53 17.27 -58.08
C GLY A 519 6.30 17.97 -58.63
N PHE A 520 5.35 17.15 -59.08
CA PHE A 520 4.27 17.55 -59.96
C PHE A 520 3.01 17.95 -59.19
N GLY A 521 3.00 19.16 -58.64
CA GLY A 521 1.92 19.63 -57.78
C GLY A 521 1.86 18.86 -56.45
N ILE A 522 0.88 17.96 -56.29
CA ILE A 522 0.57 17.31 -54.99
C ILE A 522 1.48 16.10 -54.69
N ASP A 523 2.15 15.55 -55.72
CA ASP A 523 3.09 14.42 -55.60
C ASP A 523 4.52 14.94 -55.71
N SER A 524 5.03 15.45 -54.59
CA SER A 524 6.41 15.92 -54.45
C SER A 524 7.29 14.82 -53.89
N ARG A 525 8.48 14.65 -54.47
CA ARG A 525 9.46 13.66 -54.03
C ARG A 525 10.60 14.38 -53.32
N HIS A 526 11.16 13.75 -52.29
CA HIS A 526 12.42 14.20 -51.72
C HIS A 526 13.49 14.17 -52.80
N SER A 527 13.93 15.34 -53.21
CA SER A 527 14.82 15.54 -54.33
C SER A 527 15.86 16.58 -53.96
N PHE A 528 16.99 16.54 -54.62
CA PHE A 528 17.95 17.63 -54.57
C PHE A 528 18.53 17.84 -55.95
N THR A 529 19.02 19.05 -56.18
CA THR A 529 19.70 19.40 -57.42
C THR A 529 21.18 19.64 -57.15
N ASP A 530 22.01 19.35 -58.13
CA ASP A 530 23.45 19.59 -58.06
C ASP A 530 23.90 20.22 -59.39
N LEU A 531 24.25 21.49 -59.33
CA LEU A 531 24.88 22.19 -60.45
C LEU A 531 26.39 21.92 -60.42
N LEU A 532 26.85 21.06 -61.32
CA LEU A 532 28.24 20.64 -61.40
C LEU A 532 29.04 21.53 -62.37
N SER A 533 30.09 22.14 -61.84
CA SER A 533 31.11 22.88 -62.58
C SER A 533 32.36 22.03 -62.78
N VAL A 534 32.70 21.72 -64.04
CA VAL A 534 33.79 20.83 -64.45
C VAL A 534 34.93 21.60 -65.13
N HIS A 535 34.58 22.51 -66.04
CA HIS A 535 35.54 23.27 -66.84
C HIS A 535 35.91 24.60 -66.20
N SER A 536 34.92 25.32 -65.66
CA SER A 536 35.10 26.64 -65.02
C SER A 536 34.26 26.74 -63.75
N PRO A 537 34.80 27.28 -62.64
CA PRO A 537 34.07 27.37 -61.36
C PRO A 537 32.85 28.30 -61.41
N ASP A 538 32.80 29.23 -62.37
CA ASP A 538 31.71 30.20 -62.52
C ASP A 538 30.59 29.75 -63.47
N LEU A 539 30.73 28.59 -64.12
CA LEU A 539 29.77 28.05 -65.07
C LEU A 539 29.29 26.67 -64.63
N GLY A 540 27.99 26.43 -64.68
CA GLY A 540 27.41 25.11 -64.52
C GLY A 540 27.48 24.35 -65.84
N ASP A 541 28.27 23.27 -65.88
CA ASP A 541 28.42 22.43 -67.07
C ASP A 541 27.32 21.34 -67.12
N TYR A 542 26.91 20.85 -65.95
CA TYR A 542 25.88 19.82 -65.82
C TYR A 542 24.90 20.14 -64.68
N LEU A 543 23.63 19.80 -64.88
CA LEU A 543 22.62 19.79 -63.83
C LEU A 543 22.22 18.36 -63.53
N GLY A 544 22.49 17.90 -62.31
CA GLY A 544 21.90 16.71 -61.75
C GLY A 544 20.59 17.04 -61.03
N ILE A 545 19.52 16.34 -61.37
CA ILE A 545 18.27 16.31 -60.62
C ILE A 545 18.13 14.89 -60.09
N TYR A 546 18.14 14.71 -58.77
CA TYR A 546 18.07 13.40 -58.15
C TYR A 546 16.88 13.34 -57.22
N GLN A 547 16.08 12.28 -57.34
CA GLN A 547 14.89 12.05 -56.53
C GLN A 547 15.01 10.70 -55.82
N TYR A 548 14.75 10.72 -54.52
CA TYR A 548 14.77 9.55 -53.66
C TYR A 548 13.54 8.67 -53.91
N ASP A 549 13.73 7.40 -54.30
CA ASP A 549 12.63 6.43 -54.36
C ASP A 549 12.28 5.97 -52.93
N ALA A 550 11.43 6.74 -52.26
CA ALA A 550 11.00 6.45 -50.90
C ALA A 550 10.36 5.06 -50.76
N GLY A 551 9.73 4.53 -51.81
CA GLY A 551 9.04 3.23 -51.76
C GLY A 551 10.01 2.05 -51.79
N LYS A 552 11.00 2.07 -52.69
CA LYS A 552 12.02 1.01 -52.75
C LYS A 552 12.97 1.07 -51.56
N ASN A 553 13.49 2.25 -51.23
CA ASN A 553 14.40 2.40 -50.10
C ASN A 553 13.73 2.06 -48.76
N ALA A 554 12.44 2.33 -48.59
CA ALA A 554 11.69 1.88 -47.41
C ALA A 554 11.66 0.35 -47.28
N MET A 555 11.52 -0.40 -48.39
CA MET A 555 11.54 -1.86 -48.34
C MET A 555 12.90 -2.40 -47.88
N ASP A 556 13.98 -1.88 -48.45
CA ASP A 556 15.33 -2.30 -48.09
C ASP A 556 15.67 -1.92 -46.64
N PHE A 557 15.24 -0.73 -46.20
CA PHE A 557 15.35 -0.33 -44.81
C PHE A 557 14.61 -1.30 -43.86
N MET A 558 13.37 -1.67 -44.20
CA MET A 558 12.56 -2.60 -43.39
C MET A 558 13.14 -4.03 -43.37
N ALA A 559 13.76 -4.46 -44.47
CA ALA A 559 14.49 -5.72 -44.55
C ALA A 559 15.80 -5.68 -43.73
N GLY A 560 16.56 -4.58 -43.83
CA GLY A 560 17.83 -4.39 -43.12
C GLY A 560 17.67 -4.26 -41.60
N THR A 561 16.58 -3.66 -41.13
CA THR A 561 16.26 -3.49 -39.70
C THR A 561 15.62 -4.74 -39.05
N LYS A 562 15.48 -5.85 -39.78
CA LYS A 562 14.81 -7.07 -39.29
C LYS A 562 15.38 -7.59 -37.97
N ARG A 563 16.70 -7.60 -37.81
CA ARG A 563 17.35 -8.09 -36.58
C ARG A 563 17.06 -7.19 -35.37
N GLU A 564 17.12 -5.87 -35.57
CA GLU A 564 16.84 -4.87 -34.54
C GLU A 564 15.36 -4.93 -34.10
N ARG A 565 14.44 -5.06 -35.05
CA ARG A 565 13.01 -5.24 -34.76
C ARG A 565 12.72 -6.51 -33.95
N LEU A 566 13.38 -7.63 -34.25
CA LEU A 566 13.16 -8.91 -33.56
C LEU A 566 13.87 -9.02 -32.20
N ALA A 567 15.00 -8.34 -32.02
CA ALA A 567 15.84 -8.40 -30.81
C ALA A 567 15.83 -7.09 -30.01
N ASN A 568 14.75 -6.32 -30.08
CA ASN A 568 14.67 -5.02 -29.39
C ASN A 568 14.69 -5.19 -27.86
N SER A 569 15.29 -4.23 -27.17
CA SER A 569 15.41 -4.21 -25.70
C SER A 569 14.08 -4.05 -24.97
N PHE A 570 13.01 -3.66 -25.67
CA PHE A 570 11.67 -3.47 -25.11
C PHE A 570 10.84 -4.77 -25.07
N GLY A 571 11.33 -5.87 -25.66
CA GLY A 571 10.60 -7.15 -25.75
C GLY A 571 9.41 -7.13 -26.71
N LEU A 572 9.32 -6.13 -27.58
CA LEU A 572 8.19 -5.92 -28.49
C LEU A 572 8.21 -6.90 -29.65
N LYS A 573 7.04 -7.30 -30.12
CA LYS A 573 6.87 -8.02 -31.39
C LYS A 573 6.37 -7.03 -32.43
N VAL A 574 7.24 -6.64 -33.38
CA VAL A 574 6.94 -5.59 -34.35
C VAL A 574 6.59 -6.17 -35.72
N ILE A 575 5.36 -5.90 -36.16
CA ILE A 575 4.79 -6.21 -37.46
C ILE A 575 4.92 -4.98 -38.35
N SER A 576 5.32 -5.19 -39.60
CA SER A 576 5.26 -4.18 -40.64
C SER A 576 4.29 -4.61 -41.72
N PHE A 577 3.51 -3.68 -42.24
CA PHE A 577 2.62 -3.95 -43.37
C PHE A 577 2.87 -2.94 -44.49
N ARG A 578 2.53 -3.34 -45.72
CA ARG A 578 2.60 -2.51 -46.92
C ARG A 578 1.35 -2.75 -47.75
N GLY A 579 0.49 -1.74 -47.89
CA GLY A 579 -0.82 -1.93 -48.53
C GLY A 579 -1.60 -3.07 -47.88
N GLU A 580 -2.10 -4.02 -48.67
CA GLU A 580 -2.82 -5.21 -48.18
C GLU A 580 -1.89 -6.35 -47.76
N THR A 581 -0.60 -6.27 -48.08
CA THR A 581 0.38 -7.29 -47.70
C THR A 581 0.88 -7.02 -46.29
N VAL A 582 0.50 -7.89 -45.35
CA VAL A 582 1.00 -7.86 -43.97
C VAL A 582 2.19 -8.79 -43.88
N ASN A 583 3.34 -8.26 -43.46
CA ASN A 583 4.52 -9.08 -43.20
C ASN A 583 4.52 -9.50 -41.72
N TYR A 584 4.09 -10.73 -41.46
CA TYR A 584 4.00 -11.33 -40.12
C TYR A 584 5.35 -11.91 -39.63
N GLU A 585 6.46 -11.28 -39.99
CA GLU A 585 7.80 -11.71 -39.62
C GLU A 585 7.93 -11.94 -38.10
N GLY A 586 8.24 -13.19 -37.70
CA GLY A 586 8.39 -13.59 -36.29
C GLY A 586 7.07 -13.86 -35.53
N ILE A 587 5.92 -13.78 -36.21
CA ILE A 587 4.55 -13.80 -35.65
C ILE A 587 3.64 -14.76 -36.43
N ALA A 588 4.11 -15.31 -37.56
CA ALA A 588 3.39 -16.21 -38.46
C ALA A 588 2.81 -17.49 -37.81
N SER A 589 3.16 -17.80 -36.56
CA SER A 589 2.63 -18.95 -35.81
C SER A 589 1.35 -18.66 -35.02
N PHE A 590 0.90 -17.40 -34.89
CA PHE A 590 -0.29 -17.10 -34.09
C PHE A 590 -1.60 -17.45 -34.80
N SER A 591 -2.54 -18.02 -34.05
CA SER A 591 -3.94 -18.12 -34.45
C SER A 591 -4.67 -16.77 -34.25
N GLY A 592 -5.60 -16.41 -35.14
CA GLY A 592 -6.38 -15.17 -35.02
C GLY A 592 -5.84 -13.92 -35.74
N LEU A 593 -4.94 -14.08 -36.73
CA LEU A 593 -4.33 -12.97 -37.48
C LEU A 593 -5.33 -12.04 -38.22
N HIS A 594 -6.61 -12.39 -38.31
CA HIS A 594 -7.67 -11.57 -38.91
C HIS A 594 -8.00 -10.29 -38.11
N GLU A 595 -7.68 -10.26 -36.81
CA GLU A 595 -7.83 -9.05 -35.98
C GLU A 595 -6.79 -7.96 -36.36
N ILE A 596 -5.61 -8.35 -36.87
CA ILE A 596 -4.51 -7.41 -37.19
C ILE A 596 -4.89 -6.45 -38.33
N PRO A 597 -5.41 -6.92 -39.49
CA PRO A 597 -5.93 -6.02 -40.53
C PRO A 597 -7.03 -5.07 -40.04
N ARG A 598 -7.88 -5.49 -39.10
CA ARG A 598 -8.95 -4.66 -38.53
C ARG A 598 -8.40 -3.53 -37.67
N VAL A 599 -7.45 -3.84 -36.77
CA VAL A 599 -6.75 -2.80 -35.99
C VAL A 599 -6.04 -1.84 -36.94
N PHE A 600 -5.39 -2.38 -37.97
CA PHE A 600 -4.67 -1.58 -38.95
C PHE A 600 -5.57 -0.61 -39.74
N ALA A 601 -6.76 -1.04 -40.18
CA ALA A 601 -7.70 -0.17 -40.89
C ALA A 601 -8.04 1.11 -40.09
N ARG A 602 -8.02 1.02 -38.75
CA ARG A 602 -8.26 2.14 -37.82
C ARG A 602 -7.00 2.93 -37.46
N MET A 603 -5.79 2.42 -37.75
CA MET A 603 -4.55 3.15 -37.48
C MET A 603 -4.46 4.41 -38.34
N THR A 604 -3.87 5.44 -37.75
CA THR A 604 -3.60 6.72 -38.41
C THR A 604 -2.10 6.93 -38.53
N GLU A 605 -1.67 8.00 -39.19
CA GLU A 605 -0.25 8.43 -39.18
C GLU A 605 0.26 8.76 -37.78
N TYR A 606 -0.67 8.84 -36.83
CA TYR A 606 -0.41 9.13 -35.44
C TYR A 606 -0.80 7.92 -34.56
N PRO A 607 -0.09 7.75 -33.43
CA PRO A 607 -0.37 6.71 -32.46
C PRO A 607 -1.81 6.75 -31.90
N PRO A 608 -2.46 5.59 -31.69
CA PRO A 608 -3.79 5.53 -31.08
C PRO A 608 -3.77 6.02 -29.63
N LEU A 609 -4.88 6.63 -29.22
CA LEU A 609 -5.04 7.33 -27.94
C LEU A 609 -5.11 6.42 -26.72
N SER A 610 -5.57 5.20 -26.93
CA SER A 610 -5.67 4.16 -25.92
C SER A 610 -4.92 2.93 -26.38
N ALA A 611 -4.40 2.18 -25.41
CA ALA A 611 -3.90 0.85 -25.67
C ALA A 611 -5.08 -0.05 -26.08
N GLU A 612 -5.02 -0.61 -27.27
CA GLU A 612 -5.96 -1.64 -27.68
C GLU A 612 -5.44 -2.99 -27.20
N ILE A 613 -6.29 -3.79 -26.54
CA ILE A 613 -5.94 -5.15 -26.16
C ILE A 613 -6.56 -6.08 -27.19
N ILE A 614 -5.71 -6.84 -27.88
CA ILE A 614 -6.16 -7.89 -28.80
C ILE A 614 -5.83 -9.26 -28.23
N ARG A 615 -6.67 -10.25 -28.57
CA ARG A 615 -6.42 -11.63 -28.18
C ARG A 615 -5.84 -12.41 -29.36
N LEU A 616 -4.61 -12.88 -29.20
CA LEU A 616 -3.89 -13.68 -30.19
C LEU A 616 -3.40 -14.97 -29.51
N ASP A 617 -3.70 -16.11 -30.13
CA ASP A 617 -3.31 -17.43 -29.63
C ASP A 617 -3.71 -17.69 -28.16
N GLY A 618 -4.91 -17.24 -27.80
CA GLY A 618 -5.47 -17.39 -26.45
C GLY A 618 -4.95 -16.42 -25.40
N ARG A 619 -3.95 -15.59 -25.72
CA ARG A 619 -3.31 -14.60 -24.82
C ARG A 619 -3.68 -13.17 -25.19
N ASP A 620 -3.64 -12.28 -24.20
CA ASP A 620 -3.92 -10.86 -24.38
C ASP A 620 -2.62 -10.09 -24.69
N TRP A 621 -2.67 -9.24 -25.72
CA TRP A 621 -1.53 -8.42 -26.16
C TRP A 621 -1.93 -6.95 -26.17
N VAL A 622 -1.09 -6.11 -25.58
CA VAL A 622 -1.14 -4.66 -25.80
C VAL A 622 -0.71 -4.42 -27.24
N CYS A 623 -1.63 -3.88 -28.02
CA CYS A 623 -1.49 -3.62 -29.44
C CYS A 623 -1.33 -2.12 -29.66
N SER A 624 -0.23 -1.72 -30.27
CA SER A 624 0.09 -0.30 -30.48
C SER A 624 0.76 -0.13 -31.82
N GLY A 625 0.15 0.63 -32.72
CA GLY A 625 0.72 0.84 -34.03
C GLY A 625 0.19 2.08 -34.71
N TYR A 626 0.96 2.57 -35.66
CA TYR A 626 0.61 3.72 -36.47
C TYR A 626 1.19 3.57 -37.88
N LYS A 627 0.63 4.35 -38.80
CA LYS A 627 1.06 4.45 -40.19
C LYS A 627 2.28 5.35 -40.25
N SER A 628 3.34 4.91 -40.91
CA SER A 628 4.52 5.74 -40.97
C SER A 628 4.29 6.95 -41.88
N SER A 629 4.64 8.14 -41.41
CA SER A 629 4.65 9.36 -42.22
C SER A 629 5.97 9.51 -43.01
N VAL A 630 7.03 8.82 -42.56
CA VAL A 630 8.38 8.91 -43.11
C VAL A 630 8.70 7.70 -44.00
N VAL A 631 8.44 6.48 -43.51
CA VAL A 631 8.62 5.22 -44.25
C VAL A 631 7.43 5.01 -45.18
N ASN A 632 7.48 5.65 -46.34
CA ASN A 632 6.36 5.74 -47.27
C ASN A 632 5.74 4.37 -47.61
N GLY A 633 4.43 4.24 -47.38
CA GLY A 633 3.69 3.02 -47.69
C GLY A 633 3.88 1.88 -46.69
N HIS A 634 4.56 2.12 -45.57
CA HIS A 634 4.65 1.20 -44.45
C HIS A 634 3.93 1.71 -43.21
N GLY A 635 3.48 0.79 -42.37
CA GLY A 635 3.20 1.14 -41.00
C GLY A 635 3.59 0.02 -40.06
N LEU A 636 3.67 0.41 -38.80
CA LEU A 636 4.34 -0.33 -37.76
C LEU A 636 3.33 -0.65 -36.68
N LEU A 637 3.26 -1.93 -36.31
CA LEU A 637 2.45 -2.41 -35.22
C LEU A 637 3.34 -3.17 -34.25
N ALA A 638 3.37 -2.73 -33.01
CA ALA A 638 4.08 -3.37 -31.92
C ALA A 638 3.07 -4.08 -31.00
N LEU A 639 3.42 -5.29 -30.60
CA LEU A 639 2.66 -6.12 -29.67
C LEU A 639 3.50 -6.40 -28.44
N TYR A 640 2.91 -6.19 -27.26
CA TYR A 640 3.53 -6.52 -25.97
C TYR A 640 2.61 -7.46 -25.16
N PRO A 641 3.12 -8.58 -24.62
CA PRO A 641 2.28 -9.55 -23.93
C PRO A 641 1.78 -8.99 -22.57
N VAL A 642 0.46 -8.97 -22.38
CA VAL A 642 -0.15 -8.51 -21.11
C VAL A 642 0.26 -9.40 -19.93
N ASP A 643 0.57 -10.67 -20.19
CA ASP A 643 1.01 -11.63 -19.17
C ASP A 643 2.31 -11.21 -18.48
N GLU A 644 3.22 -10.50 -19.16
CA GLU A 644 4.43 -9.95 -18.53
C GLU A 644 4.08 -8.84 -17.53
N ILE A 645 3.09 -8.00 -17.85
CA ILE A 645 2.56 -6.97 -16.93
C ILE A 645 1.94 -7.65 -15.71
N LYS A 646 1.10 -8.67 -15.93
CA LYS A 646 0.46 -9.44 -14.86
C LYS A 646 1.50 -10.14 -13.97
N HIS A 647 2.54 -10.74 -14.55
CA HIS A 647 3.61 -11.39 -13.81
C HIS A 647 4.39 -10.41 -12.92
N ARG A 648 4.73 -9.22 -13.45
CA ARG A 648 5.39 -8.17 -12.66
C ARG A 648 4.53 -7.70 -11.49
N LEU A 649 3.24 -7.47 -11.72
CA LEU A 649 2.30 -7.09 -10.66
C LEU A 649 2.08 -8.21 -9.63
N GLN A 650 2.15 -9.47 -10.06
CA GLN A 650 2.04 -10.61 -9.16
C GLN A 650 3.27 -10.72 -8.25
N GLY A 651 4.47 -10.40 -8.73
CA GLY A 651 5.66 -10.26 -7.91
C GLY A 651 5.49 -9.21 -6.80
N GLU A 652 5.08 -7.99 -7.17
CA GLU A 652 4.83 -6.93 -6.19
C GLU A 652 3.70 -7.28 -5.20
N ARG A 653 2.64 -7.94 -5.68
CA ARG A 653 1.58 -8.46 -4.80
C ARG A 653 2.14 -9.47 -3.80
N ASN A 654 3.03 -10.36 -4.22
CA ASN A 654 3.66 -11.33 -3.33
C ASN A 654 4.56 -10.64 -2.30
N ASP A 655 5.35 -9.64 -2.69
CA ASP A 655 6.19 -8.87 -1.78
C ASP A 655 5.35 -8.16 -0.70
N LEU A 656 4.22 -7.57 -1.10
CA LEU A 656 3.27 -6.94 -0.17
C LEU A 656 2.61 -7.95 0.78
N ILE A 657 2.27 -9.15 0.28
CA ILE A 657 1.77 -10.25 1.14
C ILE A 657 2.84 -10.69 2.14
N ILE A 658 4.10 -10.82 1.73
CA ILE A 658 5.21 -11.20 2.61
C ILE A 658 5.41 -10.14 3.71
N LEU A 659 5.45 -8.86 3.35
CA LEU A 659 5.56 -7.75 4.32
C LEU A 659 4.39 -7.74 5.32
N PHE A 660 3.17 -7.98 4.83
CA PHE A 660 1.98 -8.11 5.67
C PHE A 660 2.11 -9.29 6.65
N SER A 661 2.49 -10.47 6.17
CA SER A 661 2.68 -11.66 7.00
C SER A 661 3.79 -11.47 8.04
N LEU A 662 4.90 -10.82 7.66
CA LEU A 662 5.98 -10.48 8.58
C LEU A 662 5.50 -9.52 9.67
N ASN A 663 4.73 -8.50 9.31
CA ASN A 663 4.17 -7.55 10.27
C ASN A 663 3.22 -8.26 11.25
N LEU A 664 2.34 -9.14 10.75
CA LEU A 664 1.45 -9.94 11.59
C LEU A 664 2.24 -10.85 12.56
N LEU A 665 3.33 -11.46 12.08
CA LEU A 665 4.23 -12.27 12.90
C LEU A 665 4.89 -11.43 14.00
N ILE A 666 5.37 -10.23 13.69
CA ILE A 666 5.97 -9.30 14.66
C ILE A 666 4.94 -8.90 15.71
N VAL A 667 3.73 -8.52 15.30
CA VAL A 667 2.64 -8.15 16.21
C VAL A 667 2.30 -9.32 17.13
N PHE A 668 2.19 -10.54 16.59
CA PHE A 668 1.95 -11.73 17.38
C PHE A 668 3.09 -12.01 18.37
N ALA A 669 4.35 -11.93 17.93
CA ALA A 669 5.52 -12.15 18.77
C ALA A 669 5.58 -11.12 19.91
N VAL A 670 5.45 -9.83 19.60
CA VAL A 670 5.43 -8.75 20.61
C VAL A 670 4.28 -8.96 21.59
N SER A 671 3.08 -9.31 21.11
CA SER A 671 1.92 -9.60 21.98
C SER A 671 2.19 -10.77 22.92
N PHE A 672 2.80 -11.84 22.39
CA PHE A 672 3.14 -13.03 23.16
C PHE A 672 4.18 -12.71 24.24
N PHE A 673 5.29 -12.06 23.87
CA PHE A 673 6.34 -11.67 24.82
C PHE A 673 5.83 -10.68 25.88
N PHE A 674 5.04 -9.68 25.49
CA PHE A 674 4.49 -8.70 26.42
C PHE A 674 3.52 -9.35 27.42
N SER A 675 2.68 -10.28 26.97
CA SER A 675 1.79 -11.06 27.83
C SER A 675 2.58 -11.91 28.84
N GLN A 676 3.65 -12.59 28.40
CA GLN A 676 4.52 -13.38 29.28
C GLN A 676 5.20 -12.50 30.33
N MET A 677 5.74 -11.35 29.93
CA MET A 677 6.44 -10.41 30.81
C MET A 677 5.54 -9.86 31.92
N LEU A 678 4.28 -9.54 31.62
CA LEU A 678 3.36 -8.98 32.62
C LEU A 678 2.72 -10.02 33.54
N LEU A 679 2.38 -11.20 33.03
CA LEU A 679 1.56 -12.16 33.79
C LEU A 679 2.38 -13.24 34.50
N GLY A 680 3.61 -13.50 34.08
CA GLY A 680 4.53 -14.40 34.80
C GLY A 680 4.70 -14.01 36.28
N PRO A 681 5.09 -12.76 36.59
CA PRO A 681 5.21 -12.26 37.97
C PRO A 681 3.96 -12.41 38.83
N VAL A 682 2.77 -12.20 38.23
CA VAL A 682 1.48 -12.30 38.94
C VAL A 682 1.21 -13.73 39.41
N LYS A 683 1.58 -14.72 38.61
CA LYS A 683 1.42 -16.14 38.98
C LYS A 683 2.30 -16.51 40.19
N TRP A 684 3.53 -16.01 40.26
CA TRP A 684 4.40 -16.22 41.42
C TRP A 684 3.81 -15.62 42.69
N LEU A 685 3.22 -14.43 42.60
CA LEU A 685 2.52 -13.79 43.73
C LEU A 685 1.31 -14.62 44.18
N GLU A 686 0.52 -15.17 43.25
CA GLU A 686 -0.58 -16.09 43.59
C GLU A 686 -0.06 -17.31 44.37
N GLU A 687 1.02 -17.94 43.90
CA GLU A 687 1.66 -19.08 44.58
C GLU A 687 2.19 -18.69 45.96
N GLY A 688 2.83 -17.51 46.10
CA GLY A 688 3.31 -17.00 47.38
C GLY A 688 2.19 -16.71 48.38
N THR A 689 1.10 -16.07 47.95
CA THR A 689 -0.06 -15.83 48.83
C THR A 689 -0.71 -17.13 49.29
N ARG A 690 -0.74 -18.15 48.42
CA ARG A 690 -1.21 -19.49 48.79
C ARG A 690 -0.29 -20.13 49.84
N ALA A 691 1.04 -19.98 49.73
CA ALA A 691 1.99 -20.48 50.72
C ALA A 691 1.80 -19.85 52.11
N ILE A 692 1.56 -18.54 52.17
CA ILE A 692 1.19 -17.85 53.42
C ILE A 692 -0.11 -18.42 54.00
N SER A 693 -1.14 -18.62 53.16
CA SER A 693 -2.41 -19.20 53.61
C SER A 693 -2.26 -20.62 54.17
N SER A 694 -1.28 -21.39 53.69
CA SER A 694 -0.96 -22.71 54.23
C SER A 694 0.05 -22.69 55.38
N ARG A 695 0.40 -21.51 55.93
CA ARG A 695 1.43 -21.30 56.97
C ARG A 695 2.81 -21.84 56.60
N ASP A 696 3.11 -21.92 55.30
CA ASP A 696 4.46 -22.22 54.82
C ASP A 696 5.24 -20.91 54.70
N PHE A 697 5.80 -20.47 55.82
CA PHE A 697 6.65 -19.28 55.87
C PHE A 697 8.07 -19.52 55.36
N THR A 698 8.39 -20.70 54.82
CA THR A 698 9.72 -20.95 54.20
C THR A 698 9.75 -20.56 52.72
N TYR A 699 8.57 -20.48 52.09
CA TYR A 699 8.45 -20.07 50.71
C TYR A 699 8.95 -18.63 50.51
N ARG A 700 9.79 -18.42 49.49
CA ARG A 700 10.27 -17.10 49.07
C ARG A 700 10.00 -16.93 47.58
N LEU A 701 9.53 -15.75 47.21
CA LEU A 701 9.41 -15.38 45.81
C LEU A 701 10.80 -15.25 45.19
N PRO A 702 10.98 -15.68 43.92
CA PRO A 702 12.23 -15.51 43.21
C PRO A 702 12.55 -14.02 42.99
N ASP A 703 13.83 -13.71 42.75
CA ASP A 703 14.22 -12.36 42.36
C ASP A 703 13.62 -12.02 40.99
N LEU A 704 12.61 -11.15 40.99
CA LEU A 704 11.90 -10.67 39.79
C LEU A 704 12.57 -9.41 39.19
N GLY A 705 13.78 -9.06 39.62
CA GLY A 705 14.59 -7.98 39.06
C GLY A 705 14.50 -6.66 39.83
N ASN A 706 14.82 -5.55 39.16
CA ASN A 706 14.92 -4.22 39.77
C ASN A 706 13.78 -3.26 39.45
N ASP A 707 12.70 -3.79 38.87
CA ASP A 707 11.49 -3.03 38.56
C ASP A 707 10.47 -3.07 39.73
N GLU A 708 9.24 -2.63 39.46
CA GLU A 708 8.14 -2.65 40.41
C GLU A 708 7.80 -4.07 40.90
N MET A 709 7.91 -5.09 40.04
CA MET A 709 7.59 -6.48 40.41
C MET A 709 8.67 -7.06 41.32
N GLY A 710 9.94 -6.80 41.02
CA GLY A 710 11.04 -7.14 41.93
C GLY A 710 10.96 -6.44 43.28
N ARG A 711 10.49 -5.17 43.31
CA ARG A 711 10.19 -4.47 44.57
C ARG A 711 9.09 -5.16 45.37
N MET A 712 7.98 -5.56 44.72
CA MET A 712 6.90 -6.28 45.40
C MET A 712 7.38 -7.63 45.96
N ALA A 713 8.20 -8.37 45.21
CA ALA A 713 8.76 -9.64 45.68
C ALA A 713 9.64 -9.47 46.92
N ARG A 714 10.49 -8.43 46.97
CA ARG A 714 11.30 -8.11 48.14
C ARG A 714 10.45 -7.76 49.37
N ILE A 715 9.47 -6.87 49.22
CA ILE A 715 8.56 -6.48 50.31
C ILE A 715 7.79 -7.71 50.82
N PHE A 716 7.33 -8.57 49.92
CA PHE A 716 6.67 -9.82 50.29
C PHE A 716 7.60 -10.74 51.09
N ASN A 717 8.83 -10.96 50.60
CA ASN A 717 9.81 -11.83 51.27
C ASN A 717 10.22 -11.28 52.64
N GLU A 718 10.35 -9.96 52.80
CA GLU A 718 10.58 -9.30 54.08
C GLU A 718 9.41 -9.57 55.05
N ALA A 719 8.16 -9.36 54.60
CA ALA A 719 6.99 -9.61 55.44
C ALA A 719 6.85 -11.09 55.85
N VAL A 720 7.21 -12.04 54.97
CA VAL A 720 7.21 -13.47 55.31
C VAL A 720 8.30 -13.80 56.33
N ALA A 721 9.47 -13.17 56.25
CA ALA A 721 10.53 -13.36 57.24
C ALA A 721 10.11 -12.86 58.64
N ASP A 722 9.43 -11.71 58.73
CA ASP A 722 8.89 -11.20 60.00
C ASP A 722 7.88 -12.19 60.63
N LEU A 723 7.03 -12.82 59.81
CA LEU A 723 6.08 -13.86 60.28
C LEU A 723 6.80 -15.13 60.74
N GLU A 724 7.89 -15.52 60.07
CA GLU A 724 8.72 -16.65 60.49
C GLU A 724 9.36 -16.39 61.87
N GLU A 725 9.89 -15.19 62.12
CA GLU A 725 10.47 -14.82 63.43
C GLU A 725 9.45 -14.90 64.58
N LEU A 726 8.20 -14.47 64.36
CA LEU A 726 7.13 -14.60 65.34
C LEU A 726 6.83 -16.07 65.69
N SER A 727 6.87 -16.96 64.69
CA SER A 727 6.67 -18.40 64.90
C SER A 727 7.76 -19.03 65.77
N VAL A 728 9.01 -18.55 65.66
CA VAL A 728 10.14 -19.00 66.51
C VAL A 728 9.97 -18.50 67.95
N ALA A 729 9.56 -17.24 68.14
CA ALA A 729 9.33 -16.67 69.46
C ALA A 729 8.28 -17.46 70.26
N ARG A 730 7.24 -17.98 69.59
CA ARG A 730 6.23 -18.86 70.19
C ARG A 730 6.82 -20.12 70.81
N VAL A 731 7.71 -20.79 70.09
CA VAL A 731 8.36 -22.02 70.55
C VAL A 731 9.17 -21.75 71.82
N VAL A 732 9.90 -20.63 71.85
CA VAL A 732 10.68 -20.21 73.03
C VAL A 732 9.76 -19.93 74.23
N GLN A 733 8.64 -19.22 74.02
CA GLN A 733 7.70 -18.93 75.11
C GLN A 733 7.09 -20.20 75.72
N GLN A 734 6.72 -21.19 74.90
CA GLN A 734 6.17 -22.47 75.38
C GLN A 734 7.18 -23.26 76.22
N GLN A 735 8.48 -23.11 75.98
CA GLN A 735 9.54 -23.73 76.80
C GLN A 735 9.70 -23.05 78.18
N LEU A 736 9.19 -21.84 78.37
CA LEU A 736 9.24 -21.14 79.65
C LEU A 736 8.16 -21.61 80.63
N GLN A 737 7.22 -22.47 80.24
CA GLN A 737 6.17 -22.99 81.12
C GLN A 737 6.51 -24.43 81.55
N PRO A 738 6.09 -24.87 82.75
CA PRO A 738 6.42 -26.19 83.26
C PRO A 738 5.78 -27.28 82.38
N GLN A 739 6.54 -28.35 82.13
CA GLN A 739 6.12 -29.47 81.29
C GLN A 739 5.95 -30.73 82.15
N GLY A 740 4.71 -31.16 82.34
CA GLY A 740 4.38 -32.46 82.94
C GLY A 740 3.65 -32.38 84.27
N LYS A 741 3.44 -33.54 84.87
CA LYS A 741 2.78 -33.73 86.16
C LYS A 741 3.83 -33.69 87.28
N ILE A 742 3.52 -33.07 88.42
CA ILE A 742 4.40 -33.08 89.60
C ILE A 742 3.72 -33.77 90.77
N ASP A 743 4.46 -34.68 91.40
CA ASP A 743 4.08 -35.37 92.62
C ASP A 743 5.08 -35.02 93.73
N THR A 744 4.57 -34.47 94.84
CA THR A 744 5.38 -34.05 95.99
C THR A 744 5.29 -35.02 97.18
N GLY A 745 4.66 -36.19 96.99
CA GLY A 745 4.41 -37.19 98.03
C GLY A 745 3.16 -36.93 98.88
N GLY A 746 2.72 -35.67 98.98
CA GLY A 746 1.44 -35.27 99.61
C GLY A 746 0.43 -34.66 98.63
N PHE A 747 0.90 -33.88 97.66
CA PHE A 747 0.09 -33.24 96.63
C PHE A 747 0.42 -33.77 95.23
N ASP A 748 -0.64 -34.03 94.46
CA ASP A 748 -0.61 -34.33 93.04
C ASP A 748 -1.02 -33.08 92.25
N MET A 749 -0.15 -32.58 91.35
CA MET A 749 -0.33 -31.30 90.66
C MET A 749 -0.19 -31.42 89.14
N PHE A 750 -1.13 -30.83 88.42
CA PHE A 750 -1.05 -30.69 86.96
C PHE A 750 -1.69 -29.39 86.51
N GLY A 751 -1.02 -28.69 85.59
CA GLY A 751 -1.57 -27.51 84.96
C GLY A 751 -0.93 -27.23 83.62
N ARG A 752 -1.67 -26.57 82.74
CA ARG A 752 -1.19 -26.07 81.44
C ARG A 752 -1.92 -24.79 81.05
N SER A 753 -1.24 -24.00 80.23
CA SER A 753 -1.77 -22.83 79.53
C SER A 753 -1.93 -23.13 78.04
N ILE A 754 -3.06 -22.72 77.44
CA ILE A 754 -3.33 -22.79 76.00
C ILE A 754 -3.46 -21.35 75.49
N THR A 755 -2.54 -20.92 74.62
CA THR A 755 -2.48 -19.55 74.11
C THR A 755 -3.35 -19.34 72.87
N LEU A 756 -4.08 -18.22 72.80
CA LEU A 756 -4.92 -17.82 71.66
C LEU A 756 -4.09 -17.28 70.49
N ALA A 757 -3.12 -16.41 70.77
CA ALA A 757 -2.29 -15.76 69.77
C ALA A 757 -0.96 -16.52 69.53
N ASP A 758 -0.11 -16.01 68.63
CA ASP A 758 1.25 -16.52 68.46
C ASP A 758 2.10 -16.40 69.73
N LEU A 759 1.78 -15.44 70.62
CA LEU A 759 2.39 -15.27 71.93
C LEU A 759 1.32 -14.91 72.98
N GLY A 760 1.31 -15.64 74.10
CA GLY A 760 0.33 -15.48 75.19
C GLY A 760 0.76 -14.53 76.32
N GLY A 761 -0.19 -14.11 77.16
CA GLY A 761 0.04 -13.31 78.38
C GLY A 761 0.16 -14.15 79.66
N ASP A 762 -0.37 -15.37 79.63
CA ASP A 762 -0.48 -16.24 80.79
C ASP A 762 0.85 -16.79 81.30
N TYR A 763 0.97 -16.80 82.62
CA TYR A 763 2.09 -17.31 83.39
C TYR A 763 1.64 -18.41 84.32
N LEU A 764 2.07 -19.64 84.02
CA LEU A 764 1.96 -20.77 84.91
C LEU A 764 3.37 -21.21 85.30
N ASP A 765 3.61 -21.39 86.59
CA ASP A 765 4.83 -22.00 87.07
C ASP A 765 4.61 -22.72 88.38
N TYR A 766 5.45 -23.70 88.65
CA TYR A 766 5.50 -24.32 89.96
C TYR A 766 6.89 -24.94 90.18
N PHE A 767 7.41 -24.81 91.40
CA PHE A 767 8.77 -25.20 91.74
C PHE A 767 8.92 -25.49 93.23
N GLU A 768 9.94 -26.25 93.59
CA GLU A 768 10.28 -26.50 94.99
C GLU A 768 10.89 -25.23 95.60
N SER A 769 10.24 -24.65 96.60
CA SER A 769 10.74 -23.42 97.24
C SER A 769 11.78 -23.72 98.32
N ASP A 770 11.62 -24.84 99.01
CA ASP A 770 12.65 -25.49 99.84
C ASP A 770 12.30 -26.98 100.04
N ALA A 771 13.05 -27.69 100.89
CA ALA A 771 12.82 -29.12 101.14
C ALA A 771 11.38 -29.46 101.60
N GLU A 772 10.71 -28.55 102.30
CA GLU A 772 9.39 -28.78 102.91
C GLU A 772 8.25 -28.12 102.14
N ASN A 773 8.55 -27.15 101.28
CA ASN A 773 7.55 -26.30 100.65
C ASN A 773 7.64 -26.32 99.12
N PHE A 774 6.48 -26.21 98.48
CA PHE A 774 6.34 -26.17 97.03
C PHE A 774 5.55 -24.92 96.64
N ALA A 775 6.03 -24.16 95.66
CA ALA A 775 5.36 -22.97 95.16
C ALA A 775 4.57 -23.30 93.89
N ALA A 776 3.35 -22.77 93.79
CA ALA A 776 2.52 -22.77 92.61
C ALA A 776 2.10 -21.33 92.28
N ILE A 777 2.14 -21.00 90.99
CA ILE A 777 1.96 -19.65 90.49
C ILE A 777 1.01 -19.68 89.31
N LEU A 778 0.04 -18.77 89.31
CA LEU A 778 -0.78 -18.47 88.16
C LEU A 778 -0.88 -16.96 88.02
N GLY A 779 -0.67 -16.42 86.83
CA GLY A 779 -0.96 -15.03 86.55
C GLY A 779 -1.23 -14.78 85.09
N ASP A 780 -1.90 -13.68 84.79
CA ASP A 780 -2.24 -13.26 83.43
C ASP A 780 -1.88 -11.78 83.22
N VAL A 781 -1.19 -11.50 82.12
CA VAL A 781 -0.84 -10.14 81.72
C VAL A 781 -1.90 -9.60 80.76
N ALA A 782 -2.56 -8.50 81.15
CA ALA A 782 -3.66 -7.91 80.40
C ALA A 782 -3.36 -7.70 78.89
N GLY A 783 -4.09 -8.44 78.05
CA GLY A 783 -4.05 -8.44 76.58
C GLY A 783 -2.86 -9.19 75.99
N HIS A 784 -3.00 -9.78 74.80
CA HIS A 784 -2.08 -10.76 74.18
C HIS A 784 -0.88 -10.17 73.38
N GLY A 785 -0.04 -11.05 72.81
CA GLY A 785 1.04 -10.73 71.87
C GLY A 785 2.42 -10.46 72.51
N VAL A 786 3.40 -10.01 71.69
CA VAL A 786 4.81 -9.83 72.09
C VAL A 786 4.97 -9.03 73.39
N GLY A 787 4.21 -7.94 73.54
CA GLY A 787 4.28 -7.08 74.72
C GLY A 787 3.82 -7.75 76.03
N ALA A 788 2.90 -8.71 75.96
CA ALA A 788 2.40 -9.45 77.11
C ALA A 788 3.37 -10.57 77.51
N ALA A 789 3.83 -11.33 76.52
CA ALA A 789 4.83 -12.38 76.67
C ALA A 789 6.13 -11.88 77.32
N MET A 790 6.59 -10.67 76.97
CA MET A 790 7.76 -10.06 77.62
C MET A 790 7.53 -9.76 79.09
N ILE A 791 6.35 -9.25 79.49
CA ILE A 791 6.05 -9.00 80.91
C ILE A 791 5.95 -10.32 81.68
N MET A 792 5.37 -11.36 81.09
CA MET A 792 5.35 -12.70 81.68
C MET A 792 6.78 -13.22 81.92
N ALA A 793 7.66 -13.15 80.90
CA ALA A 793 9.04 -13.59 81.04
C ALA A 793 9.82 -12.77 82.09
N MET A 794 9.56 -11.46 82.19
CA MET A 794 10.10 -10.60 83.24
C MET A 794 9.61 -11.01 84.63
N ALA A 795 8.31 -11.31 84.78
CA ALA A 795 7.73 -11.77 86.03
C ALA A 795 8.36 -13.11 86.47
N LYS A 796 8.49 -14.07 85.54
CA LYS A 796 9.18 -15.35 85.80
C LYS A 796 10.61 -15.13 86.29
N SER A 797 11.39 -14.34 85.56
CA SER A 797 12.77 -14.02 85.94
C SER A 797 12.85 -13.35 87.32
N ALA A 798 11.94 -12.42 87.63
CA ALA A 798 11.91 -11.75 88.93
C ALA A 798 11.64 -12.72 90.09
N ILE A 799 10.79 -13.71 89.88
CA ILE A 799 10.47 -14.73 90.89
C ILE A 799 11.65 -15.66 91.13
N LEU A 800 12.27 -16.18 90.06
CA LEU A 800 13.45 -17.04 90.18
C LEU A 800 14.60 -16.35 90.95
N ASN A 801 14.66 -15.01 90.90
CA ASN A 801 15.65 -14.20 91.62
C ASN A 801 15.20 -13.72 93.03
N SER A 802 14.03 -14.14 93.51
CA SER A 802 13.44 -13.69 94.79
C SER A 802 13.33 -14.82 95.82
N VAL A 803 14.29 -15.76 95.82
CA VAL A 803 14.29 -16.98 96.65
C VAL A 803 14.05 -16.70 98.14
N ASP A 804 14.64 -15.63 98.67
CA ASP A 804 14.49 -15.23 100.08
C ASP A 804 13.03 -14.93 100.49
N TYR A 805 12.15 -14.68 99.53
CA TYR A 805 10.76 -14.28 99.75
C TYR A 805 9.76 -15.40 99.49
N PHE A 806 10.20 -16.60 99.08
CA PHE A 806 9.29 -17.71 98.75
C PHE A 806 8.43 -18.16 99.92
N LYS A 807 8.91 -17.94 101.16
CA LYS A 807 8.20 -18.26 102.41
C LYS A 807 7.21 -17.19 102.86
N THR A 808 7.18 -16.05 102.16
CA THR A 808 6.35 -14.89 102.48
C THR A 808 5.58 -14.43 101.23
N PRO A 809 4.52 -15.19 100.83
CA PRO A 809 3.74 -14.91 99.63
C PRO A 809 3.36 -13.43 99.43
N ALA A 810 2.85 -12.74 100.45
CA ALA A 810 2.44 -11.33 100.34
C ALA A 810 3.61 -10.38 100.07
N LEU A 811 4.79 -10.65 100.64
CA LEU A 811 5.99 -9.83 100.42
C LEU A 811 6.57 -10.03 99.01
N LEU A 812 6.55 -11.28 98.52
CA LEU A 812 6.93 -11.61 97.13
C LEU A 812 6.01 -10.90 96.14
N VAL A 813 4.70 -10.98 96.35
CA VAL A 813 3.69 -10.32 95.53
C VAL A 813 3.86 -8.79 95.57
N ALA A 814 4.15 -8.20 96.72
CA ALA A 814 4.42 -6.77 96.85
C ALA A 814 5.67 -6.33 96.05
N ARG A 815 6.72 -7.15 96.02
CA ARG A 815 7.93 -6.91 95.23
C ARG A 815 7.66 -6.99 93.73
N LEU A 816 6.90 -8.00 93.29
CA LEU A 816 6.47 -8.12 91.89
C LEU A 816 5.60 -6.92 91.47
N ASN A 817 4.72 -6.43 92.34
CA ASN A 817 3.92 -5.24 92.07
C ASN A 817 4.81 -4.01 91.77
N GLN A 818 5.87 -3.79 92.55
CA GLN A 818 6.80 -2.68 92.31
C GLN A 818 7.54 -2.83 90.98
N LEU A 819 7.97 -4.05 90.64
CA LEU A 819 8.65 -4.33 89.38
C LEU A 819 7.74 -4.05 88.18
N ILE A 820 6.52 -4.62 88.17
CA ILE A 820 5.57 -4.41 87.08
C ILE A 820 5.10 -2.94 87.02
N TYR A 821 4.94 -2.27 88.17
CA TYR A 821 4.62 -0.84 88.19
C TYR A 821 5.73 0.00 87.53
N SER A 822 6.99 -0.37 87.72
CA SER A 822 8.14 0.37 87.18
C SER A 822 8.27 0.29 85.65
N THR A 823 7.67 -0.71 85.00
CA THR A 823 7.70 -0.85 83.53
C THR A 823 6.69 0.06 82.81
N LYS A 824 5.81 0.75 83.55
CA LYS A 824 4.78 1.61 82.97
C LYS A 824 5.36 2.83 82.27
N THR A 825 4.98 3.04 81.01
CA THR A 825 5.29 4.24 80.22
C THR A 825 4.02 4.92 79.69
N ARG A 826 4.16 6.06 79.00
CA ARG A 826 3.02 6.71 78.32
C ARG A 826 2.36 5.82 77.26
N LYS A 827 3.11 4.90 76.65
CA LYS A 827 2.63 4.02 75.55
C LYS A 827 2.32 2.59 76.00
N GLN A 828 2.87 2.12 77.12
CA GLN A 828 2.70 0.75 77.62
C GLN A 828 2.26 0.78 79.08
N LYS A 829 1.03 0.33 79.34
CA LYS A 829 0.40 0.27 80.67
C LYS A 829 -0.10 -1.15 80.96
N LYS A 830 0.76 -2.15 80.79
CA LYS A 830 0.41 -3.53 81.12
C LYS A 830 0.25 -3.67 82.64
N ILE A 831 -0.71 -4.48 83.04
CA ILE A 831 -0.98 -4.90 84.42
C ILE A 831 -1.05 -6.42 84.41
N MET A 832 -0.84 -7.07 85.55
CA MET A 832 -0.82 -8.52 85.64
C MET A 832 -1.65 -8.99 86.83
N THR A 833 -2.60 -9.88 86.61
CA THR A 833 -3.23 -10.64 87.70
C THR A 833 -2.24 -11.71 88.15
N PHE A 834 -2.18 -11.99 89.45
CA PHE A 834 -1.17 -12.92 89.95
C PHE A 834 -1.61 -13.62 91.23
N GLN A 835 -1.24 -14.88 91.34
CA GLN A 835 -1.57 -15.78 92.42
C GLN A 835 -0.34 -16.57 92.81
N TYR A 836 -0.09 -16.64 94.11
CA TYR A 836 1.02 -17.42 94.66
C TYR A 836 0.49 -18.32 95.76
N LEU A 837 0.80 -19.61 95.64
CA LEU A 837 0.42 -20.64 96.59
C LEU A 837 1.69 -21.34 97.08
N MET A 838 1.93 -21.31 98.39
CA MET A 838 2.99 -22.09 99.03
C MET A 838 2.38 -23.29 99.74
N LEU A 839 2.63 -24.49 99.23
CA LEU A 839 2.17 -25.77 99.80
C LEU A 839 3.24 -26.30 100.75
N ASN A 840 2.87 -26.62 101.99
CA ASN A 840 3.73 -27.35 102.92
C ASN A 840 3.47 -28.85 102.81
N LYS A 841 4.48 -29.62 102.39
CA LYS A 841 4.37 -31.06 102.11
C LYS A 841 4.09 -31.88 103.38
N GLN A 842 4.53 -31.42 104.56
CA GLN A 842 4.37 -32.15 105.83
C GLN A 842 3.08 -31.78 106.56
N ALA A 843 2.78 -30.48 106.65
CA ALA A 843 1.61 -29.95 107.37
C ALA A 843 0.30 -30.13 106.57
N LEU A 844 0.39 -30.48 105.28
CA LEU A 844 -0.76 -30.61 104.36
C LEU A 844 -1.65 -29.35 104.36
N SER A 845 -0.98 -28.20 104.44
CA SER A 845 -1.58 -26.88 104.39
C SER A 845 -0.92 -26.04 103.29
N ALA A 846 -1.56 -24.96 102.89
CA ALA A 846 -0.97 -23.97 101.99
C ALA A 846 -1.18 -22.54 102.50
N THR A 847 -0.25 -21.67 102.16
CA THR A 847 -0.39 -20.22 102.30
C THR A 847 -0.64 -19.62 100.93
N TYR A 848 -1.78 -18.96 100.75
CA TYR A 848 -2.23 -18.37 99.50
C TYR A 848 -2.19 -16.85 99.55
N ALA A 849 -1.63 -16.22 98.52
CA ALA A 849 -1.71 -14.78 98.28
C ALA A 849 -2.29 -14.49 96.90
N ASN A 850 -3.16 -13.48 96.83
CA ASN A 850 -3.82 -13.05 95.60
C ASN A 850 -3.48 -11.59 95.26
N ALA A 851 -3.27 -11.32 93.98
CA ALA A 851 -3.08 -10.01 93.39
C ALA A 851 -3.99 -9.85 92.17
N GLY A 852 -5.30 -9.87 92.43
CA GLY A 852 -6.33 -9.67 91.42
C GLY A 852 -6.56 -10.83 90.46
N GLY A 853 -6.06 -12.04 90.76
CA GLY A 853 -6.40 -13.25 90.01
C GLY A 853 -7.78 -13.81 90.39
N CYS A 854 -8.32 -14.69 89.54
CA CYS A 854 -9.63 -15.31 89.69
C CYS A 854 -9.73 -16.15 90.98
N THR A 855 -10.81 -15.97 91.74
CA THR A 855 -11.02 -16.68 93.02
C THR A 855 -10.92 -18.21 92.86
N PRO A 856 -9.92 -18.89 93.49
CA PRO A 856 -9.77 -20.34 93.35
C PRO A 856 -10.92 -21.13 93.97
N PHE A 857 -11.13 -22.35 93.48
CA PHE A 857 -12.12 -23.28 94.00
C PHE A 857 -11.48 -24.44 94.77
N LEU A 858 -11.95 -24.67 95.99
CA LEU A 858 -11.67 -25.89 96.77
C LEU A 858 -12.82 -26.88 96.58
N VAL A 859 -12.53 -28.02 95.98
CA VAL A 859 -13.49 -29.06 95.61
C VAL A 859 -13.23 -30.30 96.45
N ASN A 860 -14.22 -30.74 97.22
CA ASN A 860 -14.12 -31.98 97.99
C ASN A 860 -14.92 -33.10 97.29
N GLY A 861 -14.22 -34.03 96.66
CA GLY A 861 -14.86 -35.11 95.88
C GLY A 861 -15.68 -36.10 96.69
N LYS A 862 -15.43 -36.21 98.01
CA LYS A 862 -16.16 -37.13 98.89
C LYS A 862 -17.50 -36.58 99.37
N THR A 863 -17.57 -35.26 99.59
CA THR A 863 -18.78 -34.57 100.07
C THR A 863 -19.56 -33.91 98.95
N GLY A 864 -18.97 -33.79 97.75
CA GLY A 864 -19.56 -33.08 96.61
C GLY A 864 -19.67 -31.58 96.83
N LYS A 865 -18.87 -31.02 97.75
CA LYS A 865 -18.89 -29.59 98.10
C LYS A 865 -17.82 -28.83 97.31
N VAL A 866 -18.20 -27.70 96.71
CA VAL A 866 -17.29 -26.70 96.12
C VAL A 866 -17.39 -25.42 96.93
N SER A 867 -16.25 -24.87 97.34
CA SER A 867 -16.16 -23.59 98.04
C SER A 867 -15.16 -22.65 97.35
N GLU A 868 -15.52 -21.37 97.28
CA GLU A 868 -14.65 -20.30 96.80
C GLU A 868 -13.70 -19.84 97.91
N LEU A 869 -12.41 -19.69 97.57
CA LEU A 869 -11.39 -19.16 98.49
C LEU A 869 -11.21 -17.65 98.26
N VAL A 870 -12.12 -16.85 98.83
CA VAL A 870 -12.19 -15.40 98.59
C VAL A 870 -11.10 -14.66 99.38
N LEU A 871 -10.03 -14.26 98.69
CA LEU A 871 -8.99 -13.36 99.19
C LEU A 871 -8.79 -12.18 98.22
N PRO A 872 -9.34 -10.99 98.51
CA PRO A 872 -9.16 -9.82 97.64
C PRO A 872 -7.71 -9.32 97.65
N GLY A 873 -7.21 -8.89 96.49
CA GLY A 873 -5.90 -8.24 96.35
C GLY A 873 -5.84 -7.32 95.13
N ALA A 874 -4.98 -6.31 95.16
CA ALA A 874 -4.83 -5.38 94.05
C ALA A 874 -4.12 -6.04 92.85
N VAL A 875 -4.51 -5.73 91.61
CA VAL A 875 -3.81 -6.23 90.40
C VAL A 875 -2.39 -5.67 90.35
N LEU A 876 -1.40 -6.50 89.99
CA LEU A 876 -0.01 -6.08 89.93
C LEU A 876 0.20 -4.96 88.91
N GLY A 877 0.99 -3.98 89.32
CA GLY A 877 1.30 -2.80 88.54
C GLY A 877 0.17 -1.78 88.50
N ALA A 878 -1.05 -2.06 88.96
CA ALA A 878 -2.16 -1.09 88.92
C ALA A 878 -1.84 0.16 89.75
N PHE A 879 -1.34 -0.03 90.97
CA PHE A 879 -1.02 1.03 91.92
C PHE A 879 0.41 0.89 92.48
N LYS A 880 1.05 2.03 92.80
CA LYS A 880 2.44 2.06 93.31
C LYS A 880 2.59 1.34 94.66
N LYS A 881 1.55 1.41 95.50
CA LYS A 881 1.44 0.70 96.77
C LYS A 881 0.15 -0.13 96.72
N GLY A 882 0.27 -1.45 96.70
CA GLY A 882 -0.86 -2.38 96.76
C GLY A 882 -1.01 -2.99 98.15
N ASP A 883 -2.24 -3.34 98.54
CA ASP A 883 -2.52 -4.15 99.74
C ASP A 883 -2.58 -5.62 99.33
N PHE A 884 -1.71 -6.44 99.91
CA PHE A 884 -1.59 -7.87 99.64
C PHE A 884 -1.61 -8.63 100.95
N ARG A 885 -2.47 -9.65 101.04
CA ARG A 885 -2.71 -10.45 102.24
C ARG A 885 -2.48 -11.92 101.96
N GLU A 886 -2.39 -12.70 103.02
CA GLU A 886 -2.23 -14.16 102.97
C GLU A 886 -3.44 -14.84 103.61
N MET A 887 -3.77 -16.04 103.13
CA MET A 887 -4.78 -16.94 103.68
C MET A 887 -4.17 -18.32 103.86
N GLU A 888 -4.37 -18.93 105.03
CA GLU A 888 -4.04 -20.33 105.24
C GLU A 888 -5.18 -21.23 104.75
N ILE A 889 -4.82 -22.27 104.01
CA ILE A 889 -5.71 -23.30 103.46
C ILE A 889 -5.28 -24.62 104.08
N SER A 890 -6.19 -25.31 104.77
CA SER A 890 -5.95 -26.67 105.25
C SER A 890 -6.63 -27.67 104.32
N PHE A 891 -5.94 -28.75 103.95
CA PHE A 891 -6.49 -29.77 103.06
C PHE A 891 -6.90 -31.03 103.83
N VAL A 892 -7.99 -31.66 103.41
CA VAL A 892 -8.47 -32.96 103.90
C VAL A 892 -8.46 -33.98 102.76
N PRO A 893 -8.15 -35.28 102.99
CA PRO A 893 -8.04 -36.26 101.91
C PRO A 893 -9.29 -36.34 101.02
N GLY A 894 -9.14 -36.03 99.73
CA GLY A 894 -10.23 -35.88 98.76
C GLY A 894 -10.47 -34.44 98.30
N ASP A 895 -9.75 -33.46 98.87
CA ASP A 895 -9.74 -32.08 98.41
C ASP A 895 -8.88 -31.89 97.16
N ALA A 896 -9.39 -31.11 96.22
CA ALA A 896 -8.69 -30.58 95.07
C ALA A 896 -8.83 -29.05 95.03
N LEU A 897 -7.71 -28.33 94.96
CA LEU A 897 -7.68 -26.89 94.75
C LEU A 897 -7.46 -26.60 93.27
N VAL A 898 -8.34 -25.77 92.69
CA VAL A 898 -8.30 -25.40 91.28
C VAL A 898 -8.09 -23.89 91.14
N LEU A 899 -6.96 -23.52 90.55
CA LEU A 899 -6.63 -22.17 90.11
C LEU A 899 -6.83 -22.08 88.60
N TYR A 900 -7.33 -20.94 88.12
CA TYR A 900 -7.70 -20.77 86.71
C TYR A 900 -7.60 -19.30 86.28
N SER A 901 -7.45 -19.04 84.98
CA SER A 901 -7.59 -17.70 84.37
C SER A 901 -9.04 -17.43 83.93
N ASP A 902 -9.38 -16.16 83.77
CA ASP A 902 -10.71 -15.68 83.36
C ASP A 902 -11.13 -16.21 81.97
N GLY A 903 -10.17 -16.49 81.09
CA GLY A 903 -10.39 -17.14 79.79
C GLY A 903 -11.15 -18.47 79.84
N ILE A 904 -11.30 -19.10 81.01
CA ILE A 904 -12.19 -20.24 81.21
C ILE A 904 -13.64 -19.81 81.45
N VAL A 905 -13.88 -18.94 82.44
CA VAL A 905 -15.25 -18.55 82.83
C VAL A 905 -15.89 -17.60 81.82
N GLU A 906 -15.10 -16.80 81.12
CA GLU A 906 -15.55 -15.86 80.09
C GLU A 906 -15.66 -16.51 78.69
N ALA A 907 -15.30 -17.79 78.55
CA ALA A 907 -15.35 -18.49 77.26
C ALA A 907 -16.79 -18.62 76.73
N ARG A 908 -16.98 -18.24 75.47
CA ARG A 908 -18.30 -18.18 74.82
C ARG A 908 -18.54 -19.33 73.87
N ASN A 909 -19.73 -19.91 73.94
CA ASN A 909 -20.22 -20.85 72.93
C ASN A 909 -20.61 -20.13 71.63
N LEU A 910 -20.99 -20.87 70.58
CA LEU A 910 -21.43 -20.30 69.30
C LEU A 910 -22.66 -19.38 69.40
N ALA A 911 -23.47 -19.48 70.47
CA ALA A 911 -24.59 -18.59 70.75
C ALA A 911 -24.17 -17.30 71.47
N GLY A 912 -22.89 -17.16 71.82
CA GLY A 912 -22.33 -16.02 72.55
C GLY A 912 -22.53 -16.08 74.07
N GLU A 913 -22.97 -17.22 74.61
CA GLU A 913 -23.16 -17.40 76.06
C GLU A 913 -21.84 -17.79 76.74
N GLU A 914 -21.52 -17.15 77.86
CA GLU A 914 -20.33 -17.45 78.68
C GLU A 914 -20.54 -18.71 79.54
N ILE A 915 -19.46 -19.43 79.86
CA ILE A 915 -19.52 -20.54 80.83
C ILE A 915 -20.06 -20.01 82.15
N GLY A 916 -19.44 -18.96 82.70
CA GLY A 916 -19.80 -18.36 83.98
C GLY A 916 -19.46 -19.23 85.20
N TYR A 917 -19.43 -18.60 86.38
CA TYR A 917 -18.98 -19.24 87.63
C TYR A 917 -19.82 -20.44 88.06
N GLU A 918 -21.16 -20.37 87.96
CA GLU A 918 -22.03 -21.46 88.41
C GLU A 918 -21.93 -22.72 87.55
N ARG A 919 -21.79 -22.55 86.23
CA ARG A 919 -21.54 -23.68 85.33
C ARG A 919 -20.14 -24.24 85.56
N PHE A 920 -19.15 -23.38 85.75
CA PHE A 920 -17.79 -23.83 86.03
C PHE A 920 -17.71 -24.66 87.33
N LYS A 921 -18.38 -24.25 88.42
CA LYS A 921 -18.54 -25.07 89.64
C LYS A 921 -19.16 -26.44 89.35
N SER A 922 -20.20 -26.46 88.50
CA SER A 922 -20.87 -27.70 88.10
C SER A 922 -19.95 -28.60 87.28
N MET A 923 -19.16 -28.02 86.37
CA MET A 923 -18.15 -28.75 85.59
C MET A 923 -17.06 -29.33 86.48
N LEU A 924 -16.57 -28.57 87.47
CA LEU A 924 -15.59 -29.02 88.43
C LEU A 924 -16.08 -30.25 89.21
N LEU A 925 -17.31 -30.23 89.72
CA LEU A 925 -17.88 -31.40 90.42
C LEU A 925 -18.08 -32.60 89.51
N LYS A 926 -18.66 -32.38 88.32
CA LYS A 926 -18.97 -33.44 87.35
C LYS A 926 -17.73 -34.21 86.92
N ASN A 927 -16.61 -33.51 86.74
CA ASN A 927 -15.38 -34.06 86.19
C ASN A 927 -14.30 -34.36 87.24
N TRP A 928 -14.64 -34.32 88.53
CA TRP A 928 -13.67 -34.52 89.61
C TRP A 928 -12.91 -35.85 89.48
N SER A 929 -11.58 -35.81 89.65
CA SER A 929 -10.73 -36.99 89.78
C SER A 929 -9.68 -36.77 90.86
N ALA A 930 -9.25 -37.86 91.50
CA ALA A 930 -8.12 -37.86 92.43
C ALA A 930 -6.77 -37.70 91.72
N ASP A 931 -6.72 -37.96 90.40
CA ASP A 931 -5.56 -37.72 89.55
C ASP A 931 -5.65 -36.34 88.91
N SER A 932 -4.69 -35.46 89.22
CA SER A 932 -4.72 -34.06 88.78
C SER A 932 -4.69 -33.88 87.25
N GLU A 933 -3.98 -34.76 86.52
CA GLU A 933 -3.86 -34.71 85.07
C GLU A 933 -5.13 -35.25 84.40
N GLN A 934 -5.69 -36.33 84.93
CA GLN A 934 -6.98 -36.83 84.46
C GLN A 934 -8.09 -35.79 84.69
N TYR A 935 -8.12 -35.16 85.86
CA TYR A 935 -9.08 -34.11 86.18
C TYR A 935 -8.94 -32.93 85.20
N TYR A 936 -7.71 -32.49 84.94
CA TYR A 936 -7.43 -31.43 83.98
C TYR A 936 -7.94 -31.78 82.58
N ASN A 937 -7.59 -32.97 82.07
CA ASN A 937 -7.97 -33.40 80.73
C ASN A 937 -9.50 -33.50 80.58
N SER A 938 -10.22 -33.99 81.60
CA SER A 938 -11.68 -34.02 81.61
C SER A 938 -12.29 -32.60 81.59
N MET A 939 -11.70 -31.66 82.33
CA MET A 939 -12.13 -30.26 82.30
C MET A 939 -11.87 -29.59 80.94
N VAL A 940 -10.73 -29.86 80.29
CA VAL A 940 -10.43 -29.34 78.96
C VAL A 940 -11.35 -29.92 77.89
N ALA A 941 -11.71 -31.20 77.97
CA ALA A 941 -12.66 -31.80 77.05
C ALA A 941 -14.06 -31.15 77.17
N GLU A 942 -14.53 -30.89 78.39
CA GLU A 942 -15.81 -30.20 78.62
C GLU A 942 -15.76 -28.73 78.12
N TYR A 943 -14.62 -28.04 78.32
CA TYR A 943 -14.38 -26.71 77.77
C TYR A 943 -14.45 -26.68 76.23
N GLN A 944 -13.77 -27.61 75.55
CA GLN A 944 -13.82 -27.72 74.08
C GLN A 944 -15.23 -28.07 73.59
N HIS A 945 -15.95 -28.91 74.32
CA HIS A 945 -17.34 -29.22 74.02
C HIS A 945 -18.24 -27.97 74.11
N TRP A 946 -18.02 -27.11 75.11
CA TRP A 946 -18.73 -25.84 75.25
C TRP A 946 -18.51 -24.89 74.07
N LEU A 947 -17.28 -24.78 73.57
CA LEU A 947 -16.96 -23.93 72.42
C LEU A 947 -17.67 -24.36 71.12
N GLY A 948 -18.01 -25.65 70.98
CA GLY A 948 -18.80 -26.16 69.84
C GLY A 948 -18.14 -25.99 68.47
N GLY A 949 -16.82 -25.83 68.41
CA GLY A 949 -16.05 -25.52 67.20
C GLY A 949 -15.78 -24.02 66.97
N GLY A 950 -16.22 -23.15 67.88
CA GLY A 950 -15.78 -21.75 67.92
C GLY A 950 -14.32 -21.60 68.37
N GLU A 951 -13.69 -20.48 68.02
CA GLU A 951 -12.33 -20.13 68.47
C GLU A 951 -12.37 -19.57 69.91
N PRO A 952 -11.40 -19.94 70.79
CA PRO A 952 -11.26 -19.34 72.12
C PRO A 952 -11.14 -17.81 72.03
N GLN A 953 -11.62 -17.09 73.04
CA GLN A 953 -11.59 -15.61 73.04
C GLN A 953 -10.45 -15.02 73.89
N ASP A 954 -9.82 -15.84 74.74
CA ASP A 954 -8.62 -15.48 75.51
C ASP A 954 -7.74 -16.71 75.79
N ASP A 955 -6.57 -16.50 76.41
CA ASP A 955 -5.68 -17.56 76.89
C ASP A 955 -6.36 -18.38 78.01
N MET A 956 -6.21 -19.71 77.96
CA MET A 956 -6.82 -20.63 78.91
C MET A 956 -5.75 -21.28 79.79
N THR A 957 -5.67 -20.89 81.06
CA THR A 957 -4.75 -21.49 82.05
C THR A 957 -5.49 -22.08 83.22
N MET A 958 -5.11 -23.30 83.60
CA MET A 958 -5.69 -23.99 84.76
C MET A 958 -4.64 -24.85 85.44
N LEU A 959 -4.68 -24.85 86.77
CA LEU A 959 -3.83 -25.63 87.66
C LEU A 959 -4.71 -26.37 88.67
N ILE A 960 -4.53 -27.68 88.76
CA ILE A 960 -5.27 -28.57 89.66
C ILE A 960 -4.29 -29.19 90.65
N ILE A 961 -4.61 -29.12 91.93
CA ILE A 961 -3.79 -29.59 93.05
C ILE A 961 -4.64 -30.51 93.92
N CYS A 962 -4.41 -31.81 93.86
CA CYS A 962 -5.16 -32.82 94.60
C CYS A 962 -4.35 -33.29 95.83
N LEU A 963 -4.99 -33.38 97.00
CA LEU A 963 -4.39 -34.04 98.16
C LEU A 963 -4.56 -35.56 98.07
N ARG A 964 -3.45 -36.31 98.08
CA ARG A 964 -3.51 -37.77 98.14
C ARG A 964 -3.96 -38.26 99.52
N GLY A 965 -4.85 -39.25 99.55
CA GLY A 965 -5.07 -40.04 100.75
C GLY A 965 -3.83 -40.89 101.03
N ARG A 966 -3.35 -40.94 102.27
CA ARG A 966 -2.34 -41.92 102.69
C ARG A 966 -2.91 -43.32 102.46
N ASN A 967 -2.44 -44.03 101.45
CA ASN A 967 -2.50 -45.48 101.47
C ASN A 967 -1.52 -45.92 102.57
N GLY A 968 -2.01 -46.70 103.54
CA GLY A 968 -1.17 -47.25 104.61
C GLY A 968 -0.03 -48.09 104.09
#